data_AF-A0A535JMC5-F1
#
_entry.id   AF-A0A535JMC5-F1
#
_cell.length_a   1.000
_cell.length_b   1.000
_cell.length_c   1.000
_cell.angle_alpha   90.00
_cell.angle_beta   90.00
_cell.angle_gamma   90.00
#
_symmetry.space_group_name_H-M   'P 1'
#
loop_
_entity.id
_entity.type
_entity.pdbx_description
1 polymer ?
#
loop_
_entity_poly.entity_id
_entity_poly.type
_entity_poly.pdbx_seq_one_letter_code
_entity_poly.pdbx_strand_id
1 'polypeptide(L)'
;MSRRPGYRPFDPFERGGPFEGAREIRIPRPPRRFWFGAALFGLAIIVFIFASPVVWVFTEREWYDALGYRDVFTTRLLLGASLFLGSFAIAFLYLAANVIIALRVRSGPALRAVGIRRAIVRSPTGGIALAAAALVALILSGGVGTQWQSLALFQHASPTGISDPVLHQDVSFYLLTLPFLHSIANWALGLGFMSALVIGGLYAWRGDAFDFNLTPLSIAHLSALLGIFALVLAGWMWLGRYDLLFEHNSSVVWGAAYTDVNARLPLFTFQAGAGVVLAGALLANMWLRRIWLPVTAAGLWVLMLVIGQVYPSIVQSFFVTPSAQSYELPYIEREIAGTRAAYGLTNVTVSNFTGDKPLTKKDVQNDQATVDNLRLWDYTPLKDVYEQLQTIRTYYSFNDIDIDRYTVSRSATTPTAYTSLEISARELDVNKLPPAAQNWVNEHLQYTHGYGVAASPVNAVVGEGLPDYIVGDLPPTGTLKVTEPAIYFGELTDNYVLAPSNTREFDFPQGSQDVFTTFTGSHGVPMTPVNRALWALRLGDFNLLVSPQVTDKSEMLFRRKILDRAQELAPFLTFDQDPYAVVVDGRVYWILDAYTTGSTYPYSQSSTFQPTSTNPFDINYVRNSVKVVIDAYEGTADFYVIDPKDPIINAYQATFPSLFKPIDAMPAGLRAHLRVPVDLFDVQVGIYATYHITDPRVFFAREDVWDIPTAQTAPGSASTPVQPYYVLFRLPGEQNPEFLLIMPFTPHLKNNMVSWMAARADGSNYGEYVSYVLPKDKVIFGPQQVANRINQDPVISRDFTLFHGTGSTVQQGNLLVVPIGDSFLYFEPIYLRATSASGLPELKKVILADQVQVVYTDTLQQAIDQLVGTSTAPPPTNIPPPVITPAVIAQIADLVSQANLHYAAAYAALKSGDLTTYASEMVKVGDILKQLQTLTATAKATPSPSPKASPSP
;
A
#
# COMPACT_ATOMS: atom_id res chain seq x y z
N MET A 1 -36.11 -93.87 -32.55
CA MET A 1 -36.72 -93.45 -33.83
C MET A 1 -36.21 -92.04 -34.14
N SER A 2 -35.16 -91.85 -34.94
CA SER A 2 -35.01 -92.00 -36.40
C SER A 2 -35.29 -90.71 -37.18
N ARG A 3 -34.24 -90.26 -37.91
CA ARG A 3 -34.18 -89.50 -39.19
C ARG A 3 -34.08 -87.95 -39.19
N ARG A 4 -32.91 -87.53 -39.73
CA ARG A 4 -32.48 -86.30 -40.45
C ARG A 4 -33.39 -85.91 -41.66
N PRO A 5 -33.05 -84.96 -42.57
CA PRO A 5 -32.40 -83.62 -42.52
C PRO A 5 -33.15 -82.55 -43.39
N GLY A 6 -32.67 -81.28 -43.44
CA GLY A 6 -32.81 -80.48 -44.68
C GLY A 6 -32.75 -78.94 -44.59
N TYR A 7 -31.83 -78.38 -45.39
CA TYR A 7 -31.86 -77.10 -46.13
C TYR A 7 -31.31 -75.78 -45.53
N ARG A 8 -30.29 -75.25 -46.23
CA ARG A 8 -29.75 -73.88 -46.20
C ARG A 8 -30.47 -73.02 -47.24
N PRO A 9 -30.40 -71.68 -47.12
CA PRO A 9 -30.17 -70.85 -48.30
C PRO A 9 -28.85 -70.08 -48.22
N PHE A 10 -28.35 -69.83 -49.42
CA PHE A 10 -27.21 -69.03 -49.84
C PHE A 10 -27.52 -67.53 -49.63
N ASP A 11 -26.57 -66.72 -49.16
CA ASP A 11 -26.66 -65.25 -49.20
C ASP A 11 -25.41 -64.68 -49.91
N PRO A 12 -25.54 -63.97 -51.05
CA PRO A 12 -24.45 -63.67 -51.97
C PRO A 12 -23.86 -62.26 -51.79
N PHE A 13 -23.47 -61.89 -50.57
CA PHE A 13 -22.79 -60.61 -50.30
C PHE A 13 -21.50 -60.78 -49.49
N GLU A 14 -20.58 -61.60 -50.02
CA GLU A 14 -19.14 -61.33 -49.88
C GLU A 14 -18.77 -60.21 -50.87
N ARG A 15 -18.59 -59.00 -50.35
CA ARG A 15 -17.65 -58.01 -50.89
C ARG A 15 -16.95 -57.31 -49.73
N GLY A 16 -15.63 -57.49 -49.67
CA GLY A 16 -14.77 -56.98 -48.61
C GLY A 16 -14.75 -55.46 -48.51
N GLY A 17 -14.63 -54.98 -47.27
CA GLY A 17 -14.17 -53.64 -46.90
C GLY A 17 -12.86 -53.76 -46.10
N PRO A 18 -11.93 -52.79 -46.18
CA PRO A 18 -10.56 -52.92 -45.69
C PRO A 18 -10.43 -52.62 -44.17
N PHE A 19 -11.30 -53.19 -43.35
CA PHE A 19 -11.21 -53.06 -41.88
C PHE A 19 -11.57 -54.39 -41.20
N GLU A 20 -10.86 -55.46 -41.58
CA GLU A 20 -10.79 -56.68 -40.77
C GLU A 20 -9.84 -56.46 -39.57
N GLY A 21 -10.36 -56.76 -38.38
CA GLY A 21 -9.55 -57.00 -37.18
C GLY A 21 -9.21 -55.77 -36.35
N ALA A 22 -10.18 -55.23 -35.62
CA ALA A 22 -9.85 -54.60 -34.34
C ALA A 22 -9.26 -55.70 -33.43
N ARG A 23 -7.93 -55.86 -33.46
CA ARG A 23 -7.20 -56.59 -32.42
C ARG A 23 -7.68 -56.02 -31.09
N GLU A 24 -8.24 -56.84 -30.22
CA GLU A 24 -8.36 -56.50 -28.80
C GLU A 24 -6.97 -56.06 -28.33
N ILE A 25 -6.77 -54.76 -28.13
CA ILE A 25 -5.58 -54.23 -27.47
C ILE A 25 -5.71 -54.67 -26.02
N ARG A 26 -5.22 -55.86 -25.71
CA ARG A 26 -5.00 -56.29 -24.33
C ARG A 26 -3.92 -55.38 -23.76
N ILE A 27 -4.33 -54.36 -23.02
CA ILE A 27 -3.42 -53.56 -22.20
C ILE A 27 -2.76 -54.54 -21.22
N PRO A 28 -1.44 -54.78 -21.28
CA PRO A 28 -0.78 -55.70 -20.38
C PRO A 28 -0.95 -55.19 -18.94
N ARG A 29 -1.40 -56.07 -18.03
CA ARG A 29 -1.47 -55.73 -16.61
C ARG A 29 -0.05 -55.42 -16.13
N PRO A 30 0.22 -54.24 -15.57
CA PRO A 30 1.57 -53.87 -15.16
C PRO A 30 2.13 -54.92 -14.17
N PRO A 31 3.41 -55.32 -14.31
CA PRO A 31 4.02 -56.34 -13.48
C PRO A 31 4.02 -55.91 -12.00
N ARG A 32 4.04 -56.85 -11.05
CA ARG A 32 4.11 -56.54 -9.60
C ARG A 32 5.25 -55.57 -9.22
N ARG A 33 6.34 -55.58 -10.00
CA ARG A 33 7.48 -54.64 -9.85
C ARG A 33 7.13 -53.19 -10.20
N PHE A 34 6.21 -52.96 -11.14
CA PHE A 34 5.68 -51.62 -11.44
C PHE A 34 4.86 -51.08 -10.26
N TRP A 35 4.00 -51.90 -9.67
CA TRP A 35 3.23 -51.51 -8.47
C TRP A 35 4.11 -51.31 -7.24
N PHE A 36 5.19 -52.09 -7.09
CA PHE A 36 6.18 -51.86 -6.05
C PHE A 36 6.95 -50.54 -6.26
N GLY A 37 7.39 -50.27 -7.49
CA GLY A 37 8.01 -48.98 -7.86
C GLY A 37 7.06 -47.79 -7.69
N ALA A 38 5.80 -47.93 -8.08
CA ALA A 38 4.77 -46.92 -7.88
C ALA A 38 4.43 -46.72 -6.39
N ALA A 39 4.45 -47.78 -5.58
CA ALA A 39 4.28 -47.67 -4.14
C ALA A 39 5.48 -47.00 -3.45
N LEU A 40 6.70 -47.29 -3.89
CA LEU A 40 7.91 -46.64 -3.39
C LEU A 40 7.96 -45.16 -3.80
N PHE A 41 7.59 -44.85 -5.04
CA PHE A 41 7.45 -43.48 -5.54
C PHE A 41 6.33 -42.73 -4.81
N GLY A 42 5.18 -43.38 -4.61
CA GLY A 42 4.08 -42.86 -3.80
C GLY A 42 4.49 -42.62 -2.34
N LEU A 43 5.25 -43.54 -1.74
CA LEU A 43 5.82 -43.38 -0.40
C LEU A 43 6.83 -42.22 -0.36
N ALA A 44 7.68 -42.07 -1.36
CA ALA A 44 8.62 -40.96 -1.45
C ALA A 44 7.90 -39.61 -1.60
N ILE A 45 6.84 -39.55 -2.41
CA ILE A 45 5.97 -38.38 -2.51
C ILE A 45 5.30 -38.09 -1.17
N ILE A 46 4.77 -39.11 -0.49
CA ILE A 46 4.16 -38.96 0.84
C ILE A 46 5.20 -38.42 1.83
N VAL A 47 6.37 -39.05 1.93
CA VAL A 47 7.45 -38.61 2.81
C VAL A 47 7.87 -37.18 2.47
N PHE A 48 8.00 -36.81 1.20
CA PHE A 48 8.34 -35.46 0.78
C PHE A 48 7.26 -34.44 1.16
N ILE A 49 5.99 -34.77 0.89
CA ILE A 49 4.83 -33.94 1.24
C ILE A 49 4.72 -33.73 2.76
N PHE A 50 5.01 -34.76 3.57
CA PHE A 50 4.91 -34.66 5.03
C PHE A 50 6.19 -34.15 5.70
N ALA A 51 7.37 -34.31 5.08
CA ALA A 51 8.62 -33.82 5.64
C ALA A 51 8.72 -32.30 5.57
N SER A 52 8.25 -31.69 4.47
CA SER A 52 8.36 -30.23 4.27
C SER A 52 7.64 -29.41 5.36
N PRO A 53 6.35 -29.67 5.72
CA PRO A 53 5.69 -28.96 6.83
C PRO A 53 6.35 -29.19 8.19
N VAL A 54 6.91 -30.38 8.42
CA VAL A 54 7.60 -30.69 9.68
C VAL A 54 8.89 -29.88 9.77
N VAL A 55 9.73 -29.91 8.72
CA VAL A 55 10.95 -29.10 8.62
C VAL A 55 10.61 -27.62 8.82
N TRP A 56 9.56 -27.13 8.14
CA TRP A 56 9.07 -25.76 8.29
C TRP A 56 8.78 -25.42 9.76
N VAL A 57 7.95 -26.21 10.46
CA VAL A 57 7.60 -25.95 11.87
C VAL A 57 8.83 -25.87 12.76
N PHE A 58 9.81 -26.76 12.58
CA PHE A 58 11.04 -26.72 13.39
C PHE A 58 11.89 -25.50 13.06
N THR A 59 12.16 -25.22 11.78
CA THR A 59 12.99 -24.06 11.41
C THR A 59 12.38 -22.73 11.80
N GLU A 60 11.06 -22.58 11.65
CA GLU A 60 10.35 -21.36 12.09
C GLU A 60 10.40 -21.24 13.61
N ARG A 61 10.14 -22.33 14.35
CA ARG A 61 10.24 -22.31 15.81
C ARG A 61 11.61 -21.85 16.28
N GLU A 62 12.69 -22.35 15.70
CA GLU A 62 14.06 -21.95 16.06
C GLU A 62 14.31 -20.46 15.77
N TRP A 63 13.79 -19.94 14.64
CA TRP A 63 13.90 -18.51 14.30
C TRP A 63 13.16 -17.62 15.29
N TYR A 64 11.93 -17.97 15.66
CA TYR A 64 11.18 -17.23 16.69
C TYR A 64 11.84 -17.35 18.08
N ASP A 65 12.44 -18.49 18.43
CA ASP A 65 13.13 -18.70 19.72
C ASP A 65 14.39 -17.82 19.81
N ALA A 66 15.15 -17.69 18.72
CA ALA A 66 16.33 -16.82 18.64
C ALA A 66 16.00 -15.33 18.90
N LEU A 67 14.78 -14.90 18.55
CA LEU A 67 14.29 -13.54 18.79
C LEU A 67 13.51 -13.38 20.11
N GLY A 68 13.34 -14.46 20.89
CA GLY A 68 12.54 -14.44 22.12
C GLY A 68 11.02 -14.47 21.91
N TYR A 69 10.53 -14.72 20.69
CA TYR A 69 9.11 -14.71 20.31
C TYR A 69 8.52 -16.11 20.07
N ARG A 70 9.13 -17.17 20.61
CA ARG A 70 8.64 -18.55 20.47
C ARG A 70 7.16 -18.73 20.83
N ASP A 71 6.68 -18.00 21.83
CA ASP A 71 5.28 -18.07 22.26
C ASP A 71 4.30 -17.53 21.19
N VAL A 72 4.72 -16.54 20.39
CA VAL A 72 3.92 -16.00 19.28
C VAL A 72 3.70 -17.07 18.22
N PHE A 73 4.78 -17.74 17.81
CA PHE A 73 4.70 -18.84 16.84
C PHE A 73 3.85 -20.00 17.34
N THR A 74 4.08 -20.45 18.57
CA THR A 74 3.33 -21.59 19.13
C THR A 74 1.85 -21.26 19.30
N THR A 75 1.50 -20.06 19.77
CA THR A 75 0.11 -19.60 19.89
C THR A 75 -0.58 -19.54 18.52
N ARG A 76 0.05 -18.93 17.52
CA ARG A 76 -0.47 -18.89 16.14
C ARG A 76 -0.68 -20.29 15.57
N LEU A 77 0.30 -21.18 15.72
CA LEU A 77 0.22 -22.55 15.24
C LEU A 77 -0.89 -23.33 15.94
N LEU A 78 -1.01 -23.20 17.26
CA LEU A 78 -2.05 -23.87 18.06
C LEU A 78 -3.46 -23.37 17.70
N LEU A 79 -3.65 -22.06 17.50
CA LEU A 79 -4.94 -21.52 17.07
C LEU A 79 -5.34 -22.09 15.70
N GLY A 80 -4.45 -22.00 14.70
CA GLY A 80 -4.72 -22.56 13.37
C GLY A 80 -4.94 -24.08 13.37
N ALA A 81 -4.11 -24.82 14.10
CA ALA A 81 -4.26 -26.27 14.24
C ALA A 81 -5.55 -26.67 14.98
N SER A 82 -5.95 -25.92 16.03
CA SER A 82 -7.18 -26.18 16.77
C SER A 82 -8.42 -25.97 15.90
N LEU A 83 -8.44 -24.91 15.09
CA LEU A 83 -9.49 -24.65 14.12
C LEU A 83 -9.57 -25.76 13.07
N PHE A 84 -8.44 -26.11 12.46
CA PHE A 84 -8.37 -27.17 11.46
C PHE A 84 -8.82 -28.53 12.02
N LEU A 85 -8.27 -28.96 13.16
CA LEU A 85 -8.58 -30.26 13.76
C LEU A 85 -10.03 -30.29 14.27
N GLY A 86 -10.49 -29.21 14.89
CA GLY A 86 -11.86 -29.07 15.38
C GLY A 86 -12.87 -29.14 14.23
N SER A 87 -12.69 -28.32 13.19
CA SER A 87 -13.58 -28.34 12.01
C SER A 87 -13.49 -29.69 11.28
N PHE A 88 -12.31 -30.29 11.16
CA PHE A 88 -12.15 -31.59 10.51
C PHE A 88 -12.88 -32.69 11.27
N ALA A 89 -12.72 -32.75 12.60
CA ALA A 89 -13.40 -33.73 13.42
C ALA A 89 -14.92 -33.57 13.31
N ILE A 90 -15.44 -32.34 13.42
CA ILE A 90 -16.88 -32.10 13.32
C ILE A 90 -17.40 -32.47 11.92
N ALA A 91 -16.76 -32.01 10.84
CA ALA A 91 -17.17 -32.31 9.47
C ALA A 91 -17.09 -33.81 9.15
N PHE A 92 -15.99 -34.47 9.51
CA PHE A 92 -15.80 -35.89 9.24
C PHE A 92 -16.79 -36.75 10.01
N LEU A 93 -16.98 -36.49 11.32
CA LEU A 93 -17.94 -37.25 12.12
C LEU A 93 -19.36 -37.06 11.61
N TYR A 94 -19.73 -35.83 11.27
CA TYR A 94 -21.04 -35.51 10.69
C TYR A 94 -21.25 -36.23 9.35
N LEU A 95 -20.30 -36.13 8.41
CA LEU A 95 -20.40 -36.78 7.09
C LEU A 95 -20.36 -38.31 7.21
N ALA A 96 -19.47 -38.87 8.04
CA ALA A 96 -19.36 -40.31 8.25
C ALA A 96 -20.66 -40.88 8.84
N ALA A 97 -21.26 -40.20 9.82
CA ALA A 97 -22.56 -40.59 10.37
C ALA A 97 -23.64 -40.64 9.27
N ASN A 98 -23.73 -39.60 8.44
CA ASN A 98 -24.71 -39.53 7.35
C ASN A 98 -24.42 -40.58 6.24
N VAL A 99 -23.16 -40.84 5.91
CA VAL A 99 -22.76 -41.92 4.98
C VAL A 99 -23.19 -43.28 5.52
N ILE A 100 -22.93 -43.56 6.81
CA ILE A 100 -23.34 -44.81 7.45
C ILE A 100 -24.86 -44.97 7.42
N ILE A 101 -25.62 -43.92 7.70
CA ILE A 101 -27.09 -43.92 7.59
C ILE A 101 -27.51 -44.21 6.15
N ALA A 102 -26.93 -43.53 5.17
CA ALA A 102 -27.27 -43.71 3.75
C ALA A 102 -27.00 -45.13 3.25
N LEU A 103 -25.86 -45.72 3.62
CA LEU A 103 -25.53 -47.11 3.27
C LEU A 103 -26.48 -48.12 3.95
N ARG A 104 -26.92 -47.84 5.18
CA ARG A 104 -27.95 -48.66 5.88
C ARG A 104 -29.31 -48.57 5.21
N VAL A 105 -29.69 -47.39 4.70
CA VAL A 105 -30.93 -47.19 3.94
C VAL A 105 -30.88 -47.92 2.59
N ARG A 106 -29.74 -47.84 1.88
CA ARG A 106 -29.54 -48.49 0.57
C ARG A 106 -29.59 -50.02 0.63
N SER A 107 -29.16 -50.62 1.74
CA SER A 107 -29.07 -52.09 1.89
C SER A 107 -30.40 -52.81 2.11
N GLY A 108 -31.52 -52.09 2.32
CA GLY A 108 -32.89 -52.61 2.31
C GLY A 108 -33.26 -53.69 3.37
N PRO A 109 -34.56 -53.97 3.60
CA PRO A 109 -35.02 -55.10 4.43
C PRO A 109 -34.79 -56.48 3.78
N ALA A 110 -34.84 -56.56 2.44
CA ALA A 110 -34.81 -57.83 1.70
C ALA A 110 -33.50 -58.62 1.86
N LEU A 111 -32.33 -57.94 1.93
CA LEU A 111 -31.04 -58.60 2.16
C LEU A 111 -30.86 -59.03 3.63
N ARG A 112 -31.50 -58.33 4.58
CA ARG A 112 -31.48 -58.69 6.00
C ARG A 112 -32.44 -59.84 6.31
N ALA A 113 -33.57 -59.92 5.63
CA ALA A 113 -34.54 -61.01 5.74
C ALA A 113 -33.99 -62.36 5.28
N VAL A 114 -32.99 -62.35 4.38
CA VAL A 114 -32.28 -63.56 3.89
C VAL A 114 -31.00 -63.86 4.69
N GLY A 115 -30.79 -63.20 5.85
CA GLY A 115 -29.67 -63.51 6.77
C GLY A 115 -28.29 -63.02 6.35
N ILE A 116 -28.16 -62.29 5.24
CA ILE A 116 -26.87 -61.79 4.74
C ILE A 116 -26.45 -60.55 5.52
N ARG A 117 -25.69 -60.73 6.61
CA ARG A 117 -25.00 -59.65 7.33
C ARG A 117 -23.77 -59.19 6.55
N ARG A 118 -23.94 -58.44 5.47
CA ARG A 118 -22.80 -57.75 4.83
C ARG A 118 -22.28 -56.66 5.75
N ALA A 119 -20.96 -56.57 5.91
CA ALA A 119 -20.33 -55.42 6.53
C ALA A 119 -20.47 -54.21 5.58
N ILE A 120 -21.59 -53.50 5.69
CA ILE A 120 -22.01 -52.40 4.80
C ILE A 120 -20.89 -51.35 4.65
N VAL A 121 -20.20 -51.04 5.76
CA VAL A 121 -19.09 -50.09 5.81
C VAL A 121 -17.80 -50.63 5.16
N ARG A 122 -17.57 -51.95 5.22
CA ARG A 122 -16.40 -52.61 4.61
C ARG A 122 -16.60 -52.98 3.13
N SER A 123 -17.69 -52.55 2.51
CA SER A 123 -17.90 -52.72 1.07
C SER A 123 -17.05 -51.72 0.27
N PRO A 124 -16.70 -52.00 -1.01
CA PRO A 124 -15.97 -51.03 -1.84
C PRO A 124 -16.67 -49.67 -1.92
N THR A 125 -18.00 -49.66 -2.05
CA THR A 125 -18.80 -48.42 -2.03
C THR A 125 -18.74 -47.72 -0.66
N GLY A 126 -18.79 -48.47 0.44
CA GLY A 126 -18.66 -47.90 1.79
C GLY A 126 -17.29 -47.27 2.03
N GLY A 127 -16.23 -47.93 1.57
CA GLY A 127 -14.86 -47.39 1.60
C GLY A 127 -14.72 -46.13 0.75
N ILE A 128 -15.22 -46.12 -0.49
CA ILE A 128 -15.20 -44.95 -1.37
C ILE A 128 -16.00 -43.79 -0.77
N ALA A 129 -17.20 -44.05 -0.22
CA ALA A 129 -18.03 -43.01 0.36
C ALA A 129 -17.42 -42.40 1.64
N LEU A 130 -16.80 -43.21 2.50
CA LEU A 130 -16.07 -42.70 3.67
C LEU A 130 -14.78 -41.98 3.28
N ALA A 131 -14.07 -42.44 2.25
CA ALA A 131 -12.92 -41.73 1.71
C ALA A 131 -13.33 -40.37 1.11
N ALA A 132 -14.45 -40.32 0.38
CA ALA A 132 -15.02 -39.06 -0.12
C ALA A 132 -15.44 -38.13 1.02
N ALA A 133 -16.07 -38.65 2.08
CA ALA A 133 -16.41 -37.89 3.28
C ALA A 133 -15.17 -37.32 3.98
N ALA A 134 -14.10 -38.12 4.13
CA ALA A 134 -12.83 -37.67 4.69
C ALA A 134 -12.17 -36.60 3.81
N LEU A 135 -12.19 -36.77 2.49
CA LEU A 135 -11.65 -35.80 1.54
C LEU A 135 -12.42 -34.47 1.60
N VAL A 136 -13.76 -34.51 1.62
CA VAL A 136 -14.59 -33.29 1.75
C VAL A 136 -14.34 -32.61 3.10
N ALA A 137 -14.28 -33.37 4.20
CA ALA A 137 -13.96 -32.81 5.52
C ALA A 137 -12.58 -32.16 5.55
N LEU A 138 -11.58 -32.76 4.90
CA LEU A 138 -10.23 -32.23 4.77
C LEU A 138 -10.21 -30.92 3.97
N ILE A 139 -10.88 -30.89 2.81
CA ILE A 139 -10.96 -29.69 1.95
C ILE A 139 -11.65 -28.54 2.69
N LEU A 140 -12.81 -28.79 3.30
CA LEU A 140 -13.56 -27.77 4.04
C LEU A 140 -12.77 -27.24 5.24
N SER A 141 -11.97 -28.09 5.90
CA SER A 141 -11.22 -27.71 7.11
C SER A 141 -9.91 -27.00 6.81
N GLY A 142 -9.28 -27.29 5.66
CA GLY A 142 -8.05 -26.63 5.24
C GLY A 142 -8.17 -25.10 5.21
N GLY A 143 -9.31 -24.58 4.71
CA GLY A 143 -9.58 -23.15 4.70
C GLY A 143 -9.98 -22.55 6.05
N VAL A 144 -10.42 -23.35 7.02
CA VAL A 144 -10.81 -22.84 8.35
C VAL A 144 -9.57 -22.57 9.22
N GLY A 145 -8.50 -23.36 9.06
CA GLY A 145 -7.25 -23.15 9.79
C GLY A 145 -6.60 -21.78 9.52
N THR A 146 -6.88 -21.15 8.37
CA THR A 146 -6.37 -19.81 8.05
C THR A 146 -7.15 -18.69 8.75
N GLN A 147 -8.33 -18.97 9.30
CA GLN A 147 -9.19 -18.02 10.03
C GLN A 147 -8.79 -17.85 11.51
N TRP A 148 -7.55 -18.19 11.86
CA TRP A 148 -7.07 -18.09 13.25
C TRP A 148 -7.10 -16.65 13.79
N GLN A 149 -6.93 -15.64 12.92
CA GLN A 149 -6.99 -14.23 13.31
C GLN A 149 -8.40 -13.83 13.76
N SER A 150 -9.45 -14.22 13.01
CA SER A 150 -10.83 -13.94 13.40
C SER A 150 -11.22 -14.68 14.68
N LEU A 151 -10.71 -15.89 14.92
CA LEU A 151 -10.85 -16.57 16.21
C LEU A 151 -10.17 -15.81 17.35
N ALA A 152 -8.94 -15.33 17.16
CA ALA A 152 -8.20 -14.58 18.18
C ALA A 152 -8.94 -13.29 18.57
N LEU A 153 -9.40 -12.52 17.57
CA LEU A 153 -10.21 -11.32 17.79
C LEU A 153 -11.53 -11.65 18.51
N PHE A 154 -12.21 -12.74 18.13
CA PHE A 154 -13.44 -13.19 18.77
C PHE A 154 -13.24 -13.59 20.24
N GLN A 155 -12.17 -14.33 20.55
CA GLN A 155 -11.88 -14.81 21.90
C GLN A 155 -11.54 -13.68 22.88
N HIS A 156 -10.93 -12.61 22.37
CA HIS A 156 -10.49 -11.46 23.16
C HIS A 156 -11.29 -10.18 22.83
N ALA A 157 -12.50 -10.34 22.31
CA ALA A 157 -13.36 -9.22 22.01
C ALA A 157 -13.72 -8.43 23.28
N SER A 158 -13.48 -7.11 23.25
CA SER A 158 -13.84 -6.20 24.34
C SER A 158 -14.76 -5.08 23.80
N PRO A 159 -15.82 -4.68 24.53
CA PRO A 159 -16.68 -3.59 24.10
C PRO A 159 -15.91 -2.28 23.98
N THR A 160 -16.16 -1.54 22.90
CA THR A 160 -15.64 -0.17 22.70
C THR A 160 -16.43 0.86 23.49
N GLY A 161 -17.69 0.55 23.84
CA GLY A 161 -18.64 1.50 24.43
C GLY A 161 -19.37 2.35 23.39
N ILE A 162 -19.10 2.13 22.10
CA ILE A 162 -19.74 2.83 20.98
C ILE A 162 -20.67 1.83 20.29
N SER A 163 -21.97 2.13 20.24
CA SER A 163 -22.96 1.27 19.61
C SER A 163 -23.49 1.86 18.30
N ASP A 164 -23.82 0.98 17.37
CA ASP A 164 -24.46 1.36 16.12
C ASP A 164 -25.91 1.86 16.37
N PRO A 165 -26.40 2.83 15.58
CA PRO A 165 -27.69 3.47 15.80
C PRO A 165 -28.91 2.68 15.30
N VAL A 166 -28.74 1.53 14.64
CA VAL A 166 -29.83 0.75 14.00
C VAL A 166 -30.13 -0.54 14.77
N LEU A 167 -29.09 -1.33 15.06
CA LEU A 167 -29.14 -2.65 15.67
C LEU A 167 -28.61 -2.64 17.12
N HIS A 168 -28.06 -1.52 17.58
CA HIS A 168 -27.58 -1.31 18.94
C HIS A 168 -26.51 -2.32 19.38
N GLN A 169 -25.71 -2.80 18.43
CA GLN A 169 -24.52 -3.60 18.68
C GLN A 169 -23.31 -2.69 18.86
N ASP A 170 -22.39 -3.08 19.75
CA ASP A 170 -21.12 -2.38 19.90
C ASP A 170 -20.26 -2.51 18.63
N VAL A 171 -19.46 -1.50 18.30
CA VAL A 171 -18.50 -1.55 17.18
C VAL A 171 -17.57 -2.77 17.30
N SER A 172 -17.24 -3.22 18.51
CA SER A 172 -16.46 -4.44 18.73
C SER A 172 -17.11 -5.69 18.17
N PHE A 173 -18.45 -5.74 18.12
CA PHE A 173 -19.16 -6.85 17.48
C PHE A 173 -18.80 -6.91 16.00
N TYR A 174 -18.82 -5.76 15.32
CA TYR A 174 -18.54 -5.67 13.89
C TYR A 174 -17.08 -5.98 13.56
N LEU A 175 -16.13 -5.39 14.30
CA LEU A 175 -14.70 -5.55 14.03
C LEU A 175 -14.14 -6.90 14.50
N LEU A 176 -14.57 -7.38 15.68
CA LEU A 176 -13.91 -8.50 16.36
C LEU A 176 -14.72 -9.81 16.33
N THR A 177 -16.05 -9.73 16.27
CA THR A 177 -16.93 -10.90 16.45
C THR A 177 -17.53 -11.39 15.14
N LEU A 178 -18.12 -10.47 14.37
CA LEU A 178 -18.87 -10.74 13.14
C LEU A 178 -18.05 -11.50 12.07
N PRO A 179 -16.76 -11.19 11.81
CA PRO A 179 -15.96 -11.94 10.83
C PRO A 179 -15.82 -13.43 11.17
N PHE A 180 -15.72 -13.76 12.46
CA PHE A 180 -15.65 -15.16 12.91
C PHE A 180 -17.01 -15.87 12.79
N LEU A 181 -18.11 -15.18 13.11
CA LEU A 181 -19.46 -15.73 12.93
C LEU A 181 -19.76 -16.02 11.46
N HIS A 182 -19.35 -15.13 10.55
CA HIS A 182 -19.40 -15.37 9.10
C HIS A 182 -18.57 -16.58 8.68
N SER A 183 -17.36 -16.71 9.22
CA SER A 183 -16.50 -17.87 8.96
C SER A 183 -17.17 -19.20 9.38
N ILE A 184 -17.81 -19.23 10.55
CA ILE A 184 -18.58 -20.40 11.03
C ILE A 184 -19.78 -20.67 10.11
N ALA A 185 -20.56 -19.65 9.79
CA ALA A 185 -21.77 -19.80 8.98
C ALA A 185 -21.43 -20.29 7.56
N ASN A 186 -20.42 -19.70 6.93
CA ASN A 186 -19.94 -20.10 5.59
C ASN A 186 -19.42 -21.54 5.58
N TRP A 187 -18.63 -21.93 6.59
CA TRP A 187 -18.16 -23.30 6.72
C TRP A 187 -19.32 -24.30 6.93
N ALA A 188 -20.28 -23.96 7.78
CA ALA A 188 -21.46 -24.80 8.04
C ALA A 188 -22.37 -24.93 6.80
N LEU A 189 -22.53 -23.85 6.01
CA LEU A 189 -23.22 -23.90 4.72
C LEU A 189 -22.51 -24.82 3.74
N GLY A 190 -21.18 -24.69 3.62
CA GLY A 190 -20.35 -25.57 2.79
C GLY A 190 -20.49 -27.04 3.20
N LEU A 191 -20.44 -27.33 4.51
CA LEU A 191 -20.64 -28.68 5.05
C LEU A 191 -22.05 -29.22 4.75
N GLY A 192 -23.09 -28.42 4.97
CA GLY A 192 -24.47 -28.80 4.70
C GLY A 192 -24.72 -29.10 3.22
N PHE A 193 -24.25 -28.23 2.34
CA PHE A 193 -24.33 -28.39 0.89
C PHE A 193 -23.59 -29.63 0.40
N MET A 194 -22.32 -29.78 0.80
CA MET A 194 -21.51 -30.95 0.41
C MET A 194 -22.05 -32.25 0.98
N SER A 195 -22.61 -32.24 2.20
CA SER A 195 -23.29 -33.39 2.77
C SER A 195 -24.50 -33.79 1.93
N ALA A 196 -25.35 -32.84 1.53
CA ALA A 196 -26.48 -33.12 0.65
C ALA A 196 -26.03 -33.70 -0.71
N LEU A 197 -24.95 -33.17 -1.28
CA LEU A 197 -24.38 -33.65 -2.56
C LEU A 197 -23.82 -35.07 -2.43
N VAL A 198 -22.94 -35.33 -1.45
CA VAL A 198 -22.31 -36.64 -1.24
C VAL A 198 -23.38 -37.71 -0.98
N ILE A 199 -24.36 -37.41 -0.13
CA ILE A 199 -25.43 -38.35 0.21
C ILE A 199 -26.41 -38.53 -0.95
N GLY A 200 -26.75 -37.45 -1.66
CA GLY A 200 -27.59 -37.51 -2.87
C GLY A 200 -26.95 -38.34 -3.97
N GLY A 201 -25.66 -38.11 -4.25
CA GLY A 201 -24.86 -38.90 -5.19
C GLY A 201 -24.76 -40.36 -4.78
N LEU A 202 -24.59 -40.65 -3.48
CA LEU A 202 -24.58 -42.02 -2.97
C LEU A 202 -25.93 -42.73 -3.14
N TYR A 203 -27.05 -42.02 -3.03
CA TYR A 203 -28.38 -42.57 -3.32
C TYR A 203 -28.64 -42.77 -4.80
N ALA A 204 -28.12 -41.89 -5.65
CA ALA A 204 -28.25 -41.98 -7.09
C ALA A 204 -27.33 -43.06 -7.70
N TRP A 205 -26.17 -43.34 -7.09
CA TRP A 205 -25.19 -44.25 -7.64
C TRP A 205 -25.58 -45.73 -7.51
N ARG A 206 -25.74 -46.43 -8.64
CA ARG A 206 -26.07 -47.87 -8.72
C ARG A 206 -24.88 -48.78 -9.02
N GLY A 207 -23.69 -48.21 -9.23
CA GLY A 207 -22.45 -48.91 -9.55
C GLY A 207 -21.94 -48.51 -10.93
N ASP A 208 -22.74 -48.80 -11.95
CA ASP A 208 -22.50 -48.54 -13.38
C ASP A 208 -23.26 -47.31 -13.92
N ALA A 209 -24.32 -46.87 -13.25
CA ALA A 209 -25.11 -45.69 -13.64
C ALA A 209 -25.57 -44.85 -12.44
N PHE A 210 -26.04 -43.63 -12.72
CA PHE A 210 -26.76 -42.77 -11.79
C PHE A 210 -28.27 -42.80 -12.09
N ASP A 211 -29.08 -43.13 -11.08
CA ASP A 211 -30.55 -43.18 -11.13
C ASP A 211 -31.14 -42.28 -10.03
N PHE A 212 -31.85 -41.23 -10.44
CA PHE A 212 -32.41 -40.23 -9.52
C PHE A 212 -33.77 -40.62 -8.91
N ASN A 213 -34.23 -41.87 -9.09
CA ASN A 213 -35.42 -42.39 -8.42
C ASN A 213 -35.15 -42.67 -6.92
N LEU A 214 -35.40 -41.67 -6.09
CA LEU A 214 -35.17 -41.72 -4.64
C LEU A 214 -36.24 -42.56 -3.91
N THR A 215 -35.81 -43.45 -3.01
CA THR A 215 -36.73 -44.21 -2.14
C THR A 215 -37.34 -43.31 -1.06
N PRO A 216 -38.50 -43.64 -0.46
CA PRO A 216 -39.10 -42.84 0.61
C PRO A 216 -38.15 -42.58 1.79
N LEU A 217 -37.29 -43.54 2.15
CA LEU A 217 -36.29 -43.37 3.22
C LEU A 217 -35.12 -42.48 2.77
N SER A 218 -34.73 -42.53 1.49
CA SER A 218 -33.75 -41.61 0.90
C SER A 218 -34.27 -40.18 0.90
N ILE A 219 -35.55 -39.99 0.55
CA ILE A 219 -36.24 -38.69 0.61
C ILE A 219 -36.27 -38.17 2.05
N ALA A 220 -36.60 -39.02 3.03
CA ALA A 220 -36.59 -38.64 4.43
C ALA A 220 -35.22 -38.13 4.90
N HIS A 221 -34.15 -38.87 4.58
CA HIS A 221 -32.79 -38.50 4.99
C HIS A 221 -32.29 -37.23 4.28
N LEU A 222 -32.50 -37.11 2.96
CA LEU A 222 -32.16 -35.89 2.24
C LEU A 222 -32.97 -34.68 2.73
N SER A 223 -34.23 -34.87 3.09
CA SER A 223 -35.04 -33.79 3.67
C SER A 223 -34.51 -33.35 5.03
N ALA A 224 -34.00 -34.28 5.85
CA ALA A 224 -33.36 -33.93 7.11
C ALA A 224 -32.09 -33.08 6.90
N LEU A 225 -31.23 -33.50 5.95
CA LEU A 225 -30.02 -32.77 5.60
C LEU A 225 -30.32 -31.38 5.04
N LEU A 226 -31.30 -31.27 4.14
CA LEU A 226 -31.75 -30.00 3.58
C LEU A 226 -32.42 -29.12 4.65
N GLY A 227 -33.10 -29.72 5.64
CA GLY A 227 -33.66 -29.00 6.78
C GLY A 227 -32.57 -28.38 7.66
N ILE A 228 -31.52 -29.13 7.99
CA ILE A 228 -30.35 -28.61 8.73
C ILE A 228 -29.67 -27.51 7.91
N PHE A 229 -29.45 -27.73 6.61
CA PHE A 229 -28.88 -26.72 5.72
C PHE A 229 -29.73 -25.44 5.71
N ALA A 230 -31.06 -25.55 5.63
CA ALA A 230 -31.97 -24.42 5.68
C ALA A 230 -31.93 -23.66 7.04
N LEU A 231 -31.70 -24.35 8.16
CA LEU A 231 -31.47 -23.69 9.46
C LEU A 231 -30.17 -22.88 9.47
N VAL A 232 -29.08 -23.45 8.95
CA VAL A 232 -27.79 -22.74 8.84
C VAL A 232 -27.95 -21.53 7.92
N LEU A 233 -28.64 -21.70 6.80
CA LEU A 233 -28.94 -20.61 5.86
C LEU A 233 -29.81 -19.51 6.49
N ALA A 234 -30.77 -19.86 7.34
CA ALA A 234 -31.52 -18.90 8.13
C ALA A 234 -30.62 -18.11 9.10
N GLY A 235 -29.68 -18.79 9.76
CA GLY A 235 -28.66 -18.15 10.61
C GLY A 235 -27.74 -17.22 9.82
N TRP A 236 -27.31 -17.64 8.63
CA TRP A 236 -26.51 -16.81 7.73
C TRP A 236 -27.27 -15.55 7.29
N MET A 237 -28.56 -15.68 6.93
CA MET A 237 -29.41 -14.52 6.61
C MET A 237 -29.62 -13.58 7.79
N TRP A 238 -29.65 -14.13 9.01
CA TRP A 238 -29.70 -13.30 10.22
C TRP A 238 -28.43 -12.47 10.40
N LEU A 239 -27.25 -13.03 10.10
CA LEU A 239 -25.99 -12.30 10.13
C LEU A 239 -25.93 -11.21 9.05
N GLY A 240 -26.49 -11.46 7.86
CA GLY A 240 -26.57 -10.48 6.77
C GLY A 240 -27.26 -9.15 7.14
N ARG A 241 -28.03 -9.11 8.24
CA ARG A 241 -28.60 -7.87 8.78
C ARG A 241 -27.53 -6.87 9.23
N TYR A 242 -26.41 -7.36 9.75
CA TYR A 242 -25.31 -6.53 10.22
C TYR A 242 -24.47 -6.02 9.05
N ASP A 243 -24.37 -6.79 7.97
CA ASP A 243 -23.59 -6.45 6.77
C ASP A 243 -24.09 -5.17 6.10
N LEU A 244 -25.41 -4.94 6.15
CA LEU A 244 -26.04 -3.72 5.64
C LEU A 244 -25.41 -2.44 6.21
N LEU A 245 -24.84 -2.47 7.42
CA LEU A 245 -24.32 -1.27 8.06
C LEU A 245 -22.95 -0.85 7.56
N PHE A 246 -22.19 -1.71 6.87
CA PHE A 246 -20.87 -1.36 6.32
C PHE A 246 -20.76 -1.57 4.80
N GLU A 247 -21.82 -2.05 4.15
CA GLU A 247 -21.93 -2.13 2.69
C GLU A 247 -22.35 -0.80 2.04
N HIS A 248 -22.07 -0.65 0.74
CA HIS A 248 -22.53 0.49 -0.08
C HIS A 248 -23.65 0.06 -1.03
N ASN A 249 -24.84 -0.23 -0.46
CA ASN A 249 -26.01 -0.67 -1.22
C ASN A 249 -26.79 0.48 -1.89
N SER A 250 -26.49 1.73 -1.51
CA SER A 250 -27.05 2.95 -2.09
C SER A 250 -25.98 3.71 -2.85
N SER A 251 -26.36 4.60 -3.77
CA SER A 251 -25.39 5.47 -4.47
C SER A 251 -25.03 6.75 -3.70
N VAL A 252 -25.63 6.95 -2.52
CA VAL A 252 -25.56 8.21 -1.76
C VAL A 252 -24.86 8.03 -0.43
N VAL A 253 -25.12 6.90 0.26
CA VAL A 253 -24.71 6.62 1.63
C VAL A 253 -23.82 5.39 1.71
N TRP A 254 -22.70 5.50 2.43
CA TRP A 254 -21.92 4.35 2.91
C TRP A 254 -22.49 3.80 4.22
N GLY A 255 -22.83 2.51 4.23
CA GLY A 255 -23.62 1.85 5.27
C GLY A 255 -25.12 1.80 4.95
N ALA A 256 -25.93 1.47 5.96
CA ALA A 256 -27.35 1.19 5.76
C ALA A 256 -28.15 2.48 5.51
N ALA A 257 -28.56 2.69 4.26
CA ALA A 257 -29.39 3.81 3.81
C ALA A 257 -30.88 3.63 4.21
N TYR A 258 -31.74 4.58 3.85
CA TYR A 258 -33.18 4.50 4.17
C TYR A 258 -33.82 3.19 3.69
N THR A 259 -33.57 2.81 2.43
CA THR A 259 -34.10 1.57 1.86
C THR A 259 -33.58 0.33 2.58
N ASP A 260 -32.33 0.35 3.04
CA ASP A 260 -31.75 -0.79 3.73
C ASP A 260 -32.39 -0.99 5.10
N VAL A 261 -32.57 0.09 5.86
CA VAL A 261 -33.19 0.03 7.19
C VAL A 261 -34.69 -0.28 7.13
N ASN A 262 -35.43 0.28 6.17
CA ASN A 262 -36.89 0.17 6.13
C ASN A 262 -37.41 -0.94 5.21
N ALA A 263 -36.58 -1.47 4.31
CA ALA A 263 -36.98 -2.54 3.38
C ALA A 263 -36.09 -3.79 3.50
N ARG A 264 -34.75 -3.67 3.34
CA ARG A 264 -33.86 -4.85 3.35
C ARG A 264 -33.77 -5.52 4.71
N LEU A 265 -33.62 -4.74 5.77
CA LEU A 265 -33.47 -5.26 7.13
C LEU A 265 -34.71 -6.05 7.61
N PRO A 266 -35.95 -5.55 7.44
CA PRO A 266 -37.16 -6.36 7.68
C PRO A 266 -37.23 -7.61 6.80
N LEU A 267 -36.79 -7.51 5.55
CA LEU A 267 -36.81 -8.62 4.61
C LEU A 267 -35.82 -9.74 4.98
N PHE A 268 -34.59 -9.41 5.40
CA PHE A 268 -33.65 -10.38 5.95
C PHE A 268 -34.18 -11.03 7.24
N THR A 269 -34.83 -10.24 8.09
CA THR A 269 -35.48 -10.75 9.30
C THR A 269 -36.59 -11.75 8.94
N PHE A 270 -37.43 -11.42 7.95
CA PHE A 270 -38.48 -12.29 7.45
C PHE A 270 -37.91 -13.56 6.79
N GLN A 271 -36.90 -13.44 5.92
CA GLN A 271 -36.26 -14.55 5.24
C GLN A 271 -35.60 -15.52 6.22
N ALA A 272 -34.93 -15.01 7.26
CA ALA A 272 -34.40 -15.83 8.35
C ALA A 272 -35.52 -16.62 9.05
N GLY A 273 -36.62 -15.95 9.45
CA GLY A 273 -37.77 -16.61 10.06
C GLY A 273 -38.44 -17.65 9.13
N ALA A 274 -38.63 -17.31 7.85
CA ALA A 274 -39.18 -18.21 6.85
C ALA A 274 -38.27 -19.42 6.59
N GLY A 275 -36.95 -19.23 6.59
CA GLY A 275 -35.96 -20.29 6.52
C GLY A 275 -36.09 -21.29 7.67
N VAL A 276 -36.33 -20.82 8.90
CA VAL A 276 -36.62 -21.68 10.06
C VAL A 276 -37.90 -22.49 9.85
N VAL A 277 -38.96 -21.87 9.31
CA VAL A 277 -40.23 -22.57 9.02
C VAL A 277 -40.04 -23.64 7.93
N LEU A 278 -39.34 -23.30 6.84
CA LEU A 278 -39.03 -24.23 5.76
C LEU A 278 -38.16 -25.39 6.25
N ALA A 279 -37.17 -25.10 7.09
CA ALA A 279 -36.39 -26.14 7.75
C ALA A 279 -37.26 -27.07 8.60
N GLY A 280 -38.18 -26.52 9.39
CA GLY A 280 -39.17 -27.29 10.15
C GLY A 280 -40.03 -28.20 9.26
N ALA A 281 -40.49 -27.68 8.11
CA ALA A 281 -41.26 -28.46 7.14
C ALA A 281 -40.43 -29.58 6.49
N LEU A 282 -39.16 -29.33 6.18
CA LEU A 282 -38.23 -30.32 5.65
C LEU A 282 -37.90 -31.42 6.67
N LEU A 283 -37.74 -31.05 7.94
CA LEU A 283 -37.59 -32.01 9.04
C LEU A 283 -38.89 -32.82 9.25
N ALA A 284 -40.06 -32.18 9.18
CA ALA A 284 -41.35 -32.87 9.21
C ALA A 284 -41.54 -33.84 8.02
N ASN A 285 -40.89 -33.58 6.89
CA ASN A 285 -40.90 -34.50 5.75
C ASN A 285 -40.15 -35.83 6.02
N MET A 286 -39.42 -35.96 7.12
CA MET A 286 -38.86 -37.25 7.55
C MET A 286 -39.95 -38.32 7.78
N TRP A 287 -41.13 -37.88 8.21
CA TRP A 287 -42.30 -38.75 8.42
C TRP A 287 -43.20 -38.83 7.17
N LEU A 288 -43.35 -37.72 6.42
CA LEU A 288 -44.24 -37.65 5.25
C LEU A 288 -43.63 -38.25 3.96
N ARG A 289 -42.30 -38.15 3.81
CA ARG A 289 -41.47 -38.80 2.77
C ARG A 289 -41.88 -38.47 1.33
N ARG A 290 -42.28 -37.22 1.07
CA ARG A 290 -42.72 -36.76 -0.26
C ARG A 290 -41.67 -35.88 -0.92
N ILE A 291 -41.32 -36.16 -2.17
CA ILE A 291 -40.28 -35.40 -2.91
C ILE A 291 -40.71 -33.96 -3.25
N TRP A 292 -42.01 -33.71 -3.40
CA TRP A 292 -42.50 -32.37 -3.74
C TRP A 292 -42.27 -31.36 -2.60
N LEU A 293 -42.16 -31.80 -1.33
CA LEU A 293 -41.91 -30.89 -0.20
C LEU A 293 -40.53 -30.21 -0.28
N PRO A 294 -39.41 -30.94 -0.49
CA PRO A 294 -38.12 -30.32 -0.80
C PRO A 294 -38.10 -29.43 -2.03
N VAL A 295 -38.79 -29.84 -3.10
CA VAL A 295 -38.89 -29.04 -4.34
C VAL A 295 -39.65 -27.74 -4.09
N THR A 296 -40.77 -27.79 -3.37
CA THR A 296 -41.54 -26.60 -2.99
C THR A 296 -40.76 -25.71 -2.03
N ALA A 297 -40.07 -26.27 -1.04
CA ALA A 297 -39.23 -25.48 -0.13
C ALA A 297 -38.12 -24.73 -0.90
N ALA A 298 -37.44 -25.42 -1.84
CA ALA A 298 -36.44 -24.79 -2.71
C ALA A 298 -37.07 -23.71 -3.61
N GLY A 299 -38.23 -23.98 -4.22
CA GLY A 299 -38.94 -23.00 -5.05
C GLY A 299 -39.41 -21.77 -4.27
N LEU A 300 -39.93 -21.95 -3.06
CA LEU A 300 -40.30 -20.85 -2.16
C LEU A 300 -39.07 -20.04 -1.74
N TRP A 301 -37.96 -20.71 -1.46
CA TRP A 301 -36.71 -20.02 -1.14
C TRP A 301 -36.21 -19.17 -2.31
N VAL A 302 -36.18 -19.72 -3.53
CA VAL A 302 -35.83 -18.98 -4.74
C VAL A 302 -36.76 -17.79 -4.96
N LEU A 303 -38.07 -17.96 -4.76
CA LEU A 303 -39.03 -16.87 -4.82
C LEU A 303 -38.72 -15.77 -3.79
N MET A 304 -38.39 -16.14 -2.56
CA MET A 304 -37.99 -15.20 -1.51
C MET A 304 -36.71 -14.44 -1.88
N LEU A 305 -35.73 -15.08 -2.52
CA LEU A 305 -34.52 -14.41 -3.01
C LEU A 305 -34.85 -13.38 -4.10
N VAL A 306 -35.76 -13.72 -5.02
CA VAL A 306 -36.22 -12.79 -6.07
C VAL A 306 -36.95 -11.59 -5.46
N ILE A 307 -37.88 -11.83 -4.52
CA ILE A 307 -38.56 -10.77 -3.76
C ILE A 307 -37.53 -9.92 -3.00
N GLY A 308 -36.50 -10.58 -2.45
CA GLY A 308 -35.27 -10.04 -1.88
C GLY A 308 -34.69 -8.84 -2.62
N GLN A 309 -34.63 -8.97 -3.95
CA GLN A 309 -34.02 -7.97 -4.82
C GLN A 309 -35.04 -6.97 -5.37
N VAL A 310 -36.26 -7.42 -5.65
CA VAL A 310 -37.29 -6.58 -6.27
C VAL A 310 -37.88 -5.58 -5.28
N TYR A 311 -38.20 -5.99 -4.05
CA TYR A 311 -38.89 -5.13 -3.09
C TYR A 311 -38.08 -3.88 -2.68
N PRO A 312 -36.81 -3.99 -2.25
CA PRO A 312 -35.98 -2.81 -1.96
C PRO A 312 -35.82 -1.89 -3.16
N SER A 313 -35.68 -2.46 -4.37
CA SER A 313 -35.56 -1.68 -5.61
C SER A 313 -36.79 -0.82 -5.87
N ILE A 314 -38.00 -1.35 -5.61
CA ILE A 314 -39.25 -0.58 -5.69
C ILE A 314 -39.23 0.56 -4.66
N VAL A 315 -38.87 0.27 -3.41
CA VAL A 315 -38.82 1.31 -2.36
C VAL A 315 -37.84 2.43 -2.75
N GLN A 316 -36.65 2.07 -3.24
CA GLN A 316 -35.65 3.01 -3.70
C GLN A 316 -36.18 3.89 -4.83
N SER A 317 -36.70 3.29 -5.91
CA SER A 317 -37.10 4.04 -7.10
C SER A 317 -38.34 4.91 -6.91
N PHE A 318 -39.32 4.47 -6.12
CA PHE A 318 -40.62 5.17 -6.01
C PHE A 318 -40.71 6.14 -4.83
N PHE A 319 -39.96 5.92 -3.74
CA PHE A 319 -40.03 6.76 -2.54
C PHE A 319 -38.74 7.53 -2.27
N VAL A 320 -37.59 6.84 -2.31
CA VAL A 320 -36.32 7.42 -1.88
C VAL A 320 -35.72 8.32 -2.95
N THR A 321 -35.44 7.80 -4.15
CA THR A 321 -34.80 8.58 -5.23
C THR A 321 -35.52 9.89 -5.54
N PRO A 322 -36.86 9.96 -5.61
CA PRO A 322 -37.58 11.23 -5.85
C PRO A 322 -37.46 12.25 -4.70
N SER A 323 -37.10 11.83 -3.49
CA SER A 323 -37.04 12.68 -2.29
C SER A 323 -35.82 12.35 -1.43
N ALA A 324 -34.69 12.04 -2.08
CA ALA A 324 -33.52 11.45 -1.43
C ALA A 324 -32.95 12.37 -0.34
N GLN A 325 -32.97 13.69 -0.57
CA GLN A 325 -32.55 14.67 0.44
C GLN A 325 -33.37 14.59 1.73
N SER A 326 -34.65 14.21 1.71
CA SER A 326 -35.42 14.11 2.97
C SER A 326 -35.20 12.78 3.67
N TYR A 327 -35.12 11.69 2.90
CA TYR A 327 -35.02 10.34 3.44
C TYR A 327 -33.60 9.95 3.87
N GLU A 328 -32.56 10.47 3.21
CA GLU A 328 -31.18 10.00 3.43
C GLU A 328 -30.40 10.81 4.48
N LEU A 329 -30.83 12.03 4.85
CA LEU A 329 -30.07 12.89 5.79
C LEU A 329 -29.68 12.21 7.10
N PRO A 330 -30.56 11.47 7.81
CA PRO A 330 -30.17 10.82 9.06
C PRO A 330 -29.11 9.73 8.87
N TYR A 331 -29.03 9.14 7.68
CA TYR A 331 -28.05 8.09 7.36
C TYR A 331 -26.72 8.70 6.91
N ILE A 332 -26.76 9.82 6.19
CA ILE A 332 -25.58 10.63 5.88
C ILE A 332 -24.93 11.16 7.17
N GLU A 333 -25.72 11.61 8.15
CA GLU A 333 -25.18 12.04 9.45
C GLU A 333 -24.41 10.91 10.16
N ARG A 334 -24.92 9.68 10.09
CA ARG A 334 -24.26 8.49 10.64
C ARG A 334 -23.00 8.14 9.88
N GLU A 335 -23.04 8.22 8.55
CA GLU A 335 -21.89 8.02 7.67
C GLU A 335 -20.77 9.01 7.94
N ILE A 336 -21.10 10.30 8.10
CA ILE A 336 -20.12 11.34 8.45
C ILE A 336 -19.46 11.01 9.80
N ALA A 337 -20.27 10.70 10.82
CA ALA A 337 -19.76 10.37 12.14
C ALA A 337 -18.94 9.07 12.15
N GLY A 338 -19.44 8.01 11.50
CA GLY A 338 -18.81 6.69 11.42
C GLY A 338 -17.50 6.73 10.64
N THR A 339 -17.46 7.37 9.48
CA THR A 339 -16.25 7.53 8.68
C THR A 339 -15.18 8.34 9.42
N ARG A 340 -15.55 9.50 9.99
CA ARG A 340 -14.60 10.31 10.77
C ARG A 340 -14.09 9.58 12.01
N ALA A 341 -14.93 8.78 12.66
CA ALA A 341 -14.50 7.94 13.76
C ALA A 341 -13.54 6.85 13.27
N ALA A 342 -13.88 6.10 12.23
CA ALA A 342 -13.13 4.94 11.76
C ALA A 342 -11.75 5.27 11.18
N TYR A 343 -11.53 6.49 10.68
CA TYR A 343 -10.22 6.97 10.19
C TYR A 343 -9.47 7.89 11.18
N GLY A 344 -9.97 8.08 12.40
CA GLY A 344 -9.28 8.90 13.42
C GLY A 344 -9.38 10.41 13.18
N LEU A 345 -10.37 10.87 12.42
CA LEU A 345 -10.57 12.25 11.99
C LEU A 345 -11.62 13.00 12.81
N THR A 346 -12.07 12.45 13.94
CA THR A 346 -13.09 13.09 14.78
C THR A 346 -12.57 14.39 15.42
N ASN A 347 -11.31 14.40 15.85
CA ASN A 347 -10.69 15.49 16.60
C ASN A 347 -9.78 16.39 15.74
N VAL A 348 -10.08 16.55 14.45
CA VAL A 348 -9.34 17.52 13.61
C VAL A 348 -9.72 18.93 14.04
N THR A 349 -8.75 19.70 14.52
CA THR A 349 -8.95 21.10 14.92
C THR A 349 -9.04 21.96 13.66
N VAL A 350 -10.08 22.79 13.56
CA VAL A 350 -10.26 23.70 12.42
C VAL A 350 -9.89 25.12 12.83
N SER A 351 -8.93 25.70 12.12
CA SER A 351 -8.45 27.08 12.30
C SER A 351 -8.61 27.87 11.01
N ASN A 352 -8.74 29.19 11.11
CA ASN A 352 -8.72 30.06 9.92
C ASN A 352 -7.29 30.51 9.64
N PHE A 353 -6.92 30.57 8.35
CA PHE A 353 -5.66 31.14 7.89
C PHE A 353 -5.93 32.02 6.68
N THR A 354 -5.44 33.26 6.66
CA THR A 354 -5.77 34.18 5.56
C THR A 354 -4.95 33.88 4.31
N GLY A 355 -3.63 33.76 4.44
CA GLY A 355 -2.71 33.35 3.36
C GLY A 355 -2.63 34.29 2.15
N ASP A 356 -3.34 35.43 2.17
CA ASP A 356 -3.54 36.33 1.03
C ASP A 356 -2.53 37.49 0.97
N LYS A 357 -1.73 37.68 2.02
CA LYS A 357 -0.74 38.75 2.08
C LYS A 357 0.56 38.36 1.36
N PRO A 358 1.29 39.32 0.78
CA PRO A 358 2.66 39.09 0.35
C PRO A 358 3.55 38.81 1.57
N LEU A 359 4.63 38.06 1.38
CA LEU A 359 5.57 37.77 2.45
C LEU A 359 6.41 39.01 2.76
N THR A 360 6.56 39.40 4.03
CA THR A 360 7.38 40.54 4.42
C THR A 360 8.69 40.12 5.08
N LYS A 361 9.68 41.02 5.10
CA LYS A 361 10.96 40.79 5.77
C LYS A 361 10.79 40.51 7.26
N LYS A 362 9.80 41.15 7.89
CA LYS A 362 9.48 40.93 9.31
C LYS A 362 8.95 39.51 9.55
N ASP A 363 8.16 38.97 8.62
CA ASP A 363 7.61 37.62 8.76
C ASP A 363 8.72 36.58 8.72
N VAL A 364 9.64 36.69 7.74
CA VAL A 364 10.85 35.85 7.64
C VAL A 364 11.72 35.96 8.89
N GLN A 365 11.97 37.18 9.39
CA GLN A 365 12.77 37.39 10.60
C GLN A 365 12.12 36.80 11.85
N ASN A 366 10.80 36.83 11.95
CA ASN A 366 10.08 36.24 13.08
C ASN A 366 10.07 34.71 13.02
N ASP A 367 10.21 34.12 11.83
CA ASP A 367 10.12 32.68 11.61
C ASP A 367 11.36 32.11 10.89
N GLN A 368 12.53 32.49 11.39
CA GLN A 368 13.81 32.02 10.86
C GLN A 368 13.94 30.49 10.94
N ALA A 369 13.32 29.84 11.93
CA ALA A 369 13.34 28.38 12.07
C ALA A 369 12.73 27.67 10.85
N THR A 370 11.64 28.21 10.31
CA THR A 370 10.99 27.66 9.10
C THR A 370 11.87 27.82 7.87
N VAL A 371 12.45 29.00 7.71
CA VAL A 371 13.31 29.36 6.58
C VAL A 371 14.60 28.53 6.58
N ASP A 372 15.18 28.34 7.76
CA ASP A 372 16.40 27.55 7.97
C ASP A 372 16.16 26.03 7.80
N ASN A 373 14.91 25.59 7.59
CA ASN A 373 14.56 24.19 7.36
C ASN A 373 13.83 23.97 6.04
N LEU A 374 13.86 24.94 5.13
CA LEU A 374 13.42 24.74 3.74
C LEU A 374 14.33 23.72 3.06
N ARG A 375 13.71 22.70 2.48
CA ARG A 375 14.38 21.52 1.95
C ARG A 375 14.93 21.77 0.54
N LEU A 376 16.22 22.06 0.43
CA LEU A 376 16.94 22.23 -0.84
C LEU A 376 17.05 20.94 -1.67
N TRP A 377 16.91 19.78 -1.04
CA TRP A 377 17.04 18.48 -1.70
C TRP A 377 15.76 17.65 -1.63
N ASP A 378 15.25 17.20 -2.76
CA ASP A 378 14.23 16.16 -2.73
C ASP A 378 14.85 14.78 -2.71
N TYR A 379 14.12 13.85 -2.08
CA TYR A 379 14.57 12.47 -1.86
C TYR A 379 15.00 11.75 -3.15
N THR A 380 14.34 12.01 -4.28
CA THR A 380 14.66 11.35 -5.56
C THR A 380 16.03 11.79 -6.14
N PRO A 381 16.28 13.09 -6.40
CA PRO A 381 17.59 13.52 -6.88
C PRO A 381 18.70 13.31 -5.84
N LEU A 382 18.39 13.43 -4.55
CA LEU A 382 19.38 13.22 -3.49
C LEU A 382 19.86 11.76 -3.41
N LYS A 383 18.95 10.79 -3.57
CA LYS A 383 19.29 9.37 -3.65
C LYS A 383 20.35 9.09 -4.72
N ASP A 384 20.17 9.67 -5.91
CA ASP A 384 21.13 9.52 -7.02
C ASP A 384 22.50 10.11 -6.66
N VAL A 385 22.53 11.22 -5.91
CA VAL A 385 23.77 11.83 -5.42
C VAL A 385 24.46 10.94 -4.38
N TYR A 386 23.72 10.38 -3.43
CA TYR A 386 24.25 9.46 -2.43
C TYR A 386 24.79 8.18 -3.08
N GLU A 387 24.05 7.61 -4.04
CA GLU A 387 24.48 6.45 -4.84
C GLU A 387 25.82 6.70 -5.54
N GLN A 388 26.04 7.90 -6.09
CA GLN A 388 27.27 8.19 -6.82
C GLN A 388 28.44 8.59 -5.92
N LEU A 389 28.21 9.36 -4.86
CA LEU A 389 29.28 9.93 -4.05
C LEU A 389 29.60 9.11 -2.80
N GLN A 390 28.61 8.44 -2.21
CA GLN A 390 28.72 7.85 -0.87
C GLN A 390 28.76 6.32 -0.88
N THR A 391 28.53 5.64 -2.01
CA THR A 391 28.62 4.16 -2.08
C THR A 391 30.06 3.68 -2.00
N ILE A 392 31.02 4.39 -2.63
CA ILE A 392 32.49 4.11 -2.65
C ILE A 392 32.86 2.77 -3.32
N ARG A 393 31.97 1.78 -3.30
CA ARG A 393 32.08 0.45 -3.91
C ARG A 393 30.74 0.09 -4.55
N THR A 394 30.81 -0.66 -5.64
CA THR A 394 29.64 -0.98 -6.48
C THR A 394 28.58 -1.83 -5.77
N TYR A 395 28.95 -2.58 -4.74
CA TYR A 395 28.05 -3.44 -3.98
C TYR A 395 27.36 -2.73 -2.81
N TYR A 396 27.74 -1.49 -2.49
CA TYR A 396 26.97 -0.66 -1.58
C TYR A 396 25.88 0.11 -2.35
N SER A 397 24.72 0.27 -1.71
CA SER A 397 23.56 0.94 -2.28
C SER A 397 22.82 1.73 -1.21
N PHE A 398 22.09 2.75 -1.63
CA PHE A 398 21.12 3.47 -0.80
C PHE A 398 19.73 3.20 -1.38
N ASN A 399 18.84 2.60 -0.56
CA ASN A 399 17.52 2.16 -1.00
C ASN A 399 16.58 3.35 -1.25
N ASP A 400 16.62 4.35 -0.37
CA ASP A 400 15.72 5.50 -0.34
C ASP A 400 16.40 6.68 0.41
N ILE A 401 15.64 7.74 0.70
CA ILE A 401 16.08 8.86 1.55
C ILE A 401 14.96 9.16 2.55
N ASP A 402 15.31 9.05 3.82
CA ASP A 402 14.45 9.40 4.94
C ASP A 402 14.62 10.85 5.35
N ILE A 403 13.52 11.43 5.84
CA ILE A 403 13.51 12.78 6.42
C ILE A 403 13.15 12.67 7.89
N ASP A 404 14.00 13.21 8.73
CA ASP A 404 13.76 13.26 10.17
C ASP A 404 14.48 14.44 10.82
N ARG A 405 14.14 14.74 12.06
CA ARG A 405 14.66 15.87 12.83
C ARG A 405 15.73 15.44 13.82
N TYR A 406 16.75 16.27 13.94
CA TYR A 406 17.85 16.06 14.88
C TYR A 406 18.20 17.35 15.59
N THR A 407 18.69 17.20 16.82
CA THR A 407 19.34 18.29 17.56
C THR A 407 20.85 18.13 17.41
N VAL A 408 21.41 18.68 16.34
CA VAL A 408 22.82 18.46 15.94
C VAL A 408 23.53 19.78 15.64
N SER A 409 24.85 19.76 15.80
CA SER A 409 25.72 20.84 15.35
C SER A 409 26.31 20.47 13.98
N ARG A 410 26.31 21.41 13.03
CA ARG A 410 26.88 21.19 11.68
C ARG A 410 28.41 21.20 11.66
N SER A 411 29.05 21.84 12.64
CA SER A 411 30.51 21.97 12.72
C SER A 411 30.91 22.38 14.13
N ALA A 412 32.16 22.16 14.52
CA ALA A 412 32.70 22.56 15.83
C ALA A 412 32.46 24.05 16.18
N THR A 413 32.22 24.90 15.18
CA THR A 413 31.95 26.34 15.33
C THR A 413 30.47 26.72 15.21
N THR A 414 29.58 25.79 14.83
CA THR A 414 28.15 26.05 14.64
C THR A 414 27.37 25.66 15.90
N PRO A 415 26.44 26.50 16.40
CA PRO A 415 25.56 26.11 17.51
C PRO A 415 24.76 24.85 17.16
N THR A 416 24.46 24.05 18.18
CA THR A 416 23.49 22.95 18.04
C THR A 416 22.13 23.54 17.69
N ALA A 417 21.52 23.04 16.62
CA ALA A 417 20.21 23.48 16.15
C ALA A 417 19.27 22.29 16.02
N TYR A 418 17.98 22.55 16.23
CA TYR A 418 16.92 21.62 15.87
C TYR A 418 16.65 21.78 14.37
N THR A 419 17.01 20.77 13.60
CA THR A 419 17.03 20.84 12.12
C THR A 419 16.54 19.53 11.52
N SER A 420 15.91 19.61 10.35
CA SER A 420 15.65 18.43 9.55
C SER A 420 16.91 17.96 8.84
N LEU A 421 17.08 16.65 8.77
CA LEU A 421 18.11 15.95 8.03
C LEU A 421 17.46 15.02 7.00
N GLU A 422 18.14 14.86 5.88
CA GLU A 422 17.98 13.72 4.99
C GLU A 422 18.99 12.66 5.40
N ILE A 423 18.54 11.42 5.63
CA ILE A 423 19.36 10.30 6.07
C ILE A 423 19.09 9.07 5.20
N SER A 424 20.11 8.26 4.97
CA SER A 424 19.93 6.98 4.28
C SER A 424 20.98 5.97 4.73
N ALA A 425 20.54 4.72 4.84
CA ALA A 425 21.37 3.58 5.20
C ALA A 425 22.21 3.11 4.01
N ARG A 426 23.53 2.94 4.24
CA ARG A 426 24.42 2.34 3.24
C ARG A 426 24.35 0.83 3.35
N GLU A 427 23.48 0.23 2.55
CA GLU A 427 23.23 -1.21 2.56
C GLU A 427 24.07 -1.98 1.55
N LEU A 428 24.21 -3.28 1.77
CA LEU A 428 24.91 -4.20 0.88
C LEU A 428 23.91 -4.88 -0.06
N ASP A 429 24.13 -4.73 -1.37
CA ASP A 429 23.41 -5.46 -2.42
C ASP A 429 24.33 -6.50 -3.07
N VAL A 430 24.12 -7.78 -2.70
CA VAL A 430 24.92 -8.90 -3.19
C VAL A 430 24.75 -9.14 -4.69
N ASN A 431 23.65 -8.68 -5.29
CA ASN A 431 23.40 -8.80 -6.73
C ASN A 431 24.31 -7.87 -7.54
N LYS A 432 24.90 -6.85 -6.91
CA LYS A 432 25.89 -5.95 -7.52
C LYS A 432 27.34 -6.43 -7.38
N LEU A 433 27.58 -7.57 -6.73
CA LEU A 433 28.89 -8.23 -6.80
C LEU A 433 29.19 -8.68 -8.23
N PRO A 434 30.46 -8.69 -8.67
CA PRO A 434 30.82 -9.27 -9.96
C PRO A 434 30.31 -10.73 -10.06
N PRO A 435 29.84 -11.20 -11.23
CA PRO A 435 29.30 -12.55 -11.36
C PRO A 435 30.26 -13.67 -10.92
N ALA A 436 31.57 -13.48 -11.06
CA ALA A 436 32.57 -14.44 -10.58
C ALA A 436 32.72 -14.46 -9.04
N ALA A 437 32.29 -13.39 -8.37
CA ALA A 437 32.27 -13.24 -6.91
C ALA A 437 30.92 -13.61 -6.29
N GLN A 438 29.86 -13.83 -7.07
CA GLN A 438 28.57 -14.35 -6.63
C GLN A 438 28.66 -15.87 -6.41
N ASN A 439 29.32 -16.24 -5.32
CA ASN A 439 29.45 -17.61 -4.87
C ASN A 439 29.03 -17.72 -3.41
N TRP A 440 28.71 -18.94 -2.99
CA TRP A 440 28.16 -19.22 -1.66
C TRP A 440 28.98 -18.65 -0.49
N VAL A 441 30.31 -18.68 -0.58
CA VAL A 441 31.18 -18.12 0.49
C VAL A 441 31.02 -16.61 0.57
N ASN A 442 31.03 -15.93 -0.57
CA ASN A 442 30.90 -14.48 -0.60
C ASN A 442 29.51 -14.03 -0.17
N GLU A 443 28.46 -14.65 -0.68
CA GLU A 443 27.07 -14.28 -0.40
C GLU A 443 26.64 -14.56 1.04
N HIS A 444 27.16 -15.62 1.67
CA HIS A 444 26.67 -16.04 2.97
C HIS A 444 27.66 -15.87 4.13
N LEU A 445 28.97 -15.73 3.86
CA LEU A 445 30.00 -15.70 4.90
C LEU A 445 30.89 -14.46 4.88
N GLN A 446 31.18 -13.88 3.71
CA GLN A 446 32.14 -12.78 3.60
C GLN A 446 31.47 -11.42 3.44
N TYR A 447 30.54 -11.25 2.49
CA TYR A 447 29.79 -10.01 2.29
C TYR A 447 28.45 -10.13 3.01
N THR A 448 28.47 -9.87 4.31
CA THR A 448 27.33 -10.16 5.19
C THR A 448 26.50 -8.93 5.55
N HIS A 449 27.05 -7.71 5.51
CA HIS A 449 26.38 -6.51 6.02
C HIS A 449 26.70 -5.25 5.19
N GLY A 450 25.79 -4.27 5.26
CA GLY A 450 26.03 -2.88 4.87
C GLY A 450 26.85 -2.12 5.93
N TYR A 451 27.20 -0.86 5.70
CA TYR A 451 28.09 -0.13 6.60
C TYR A 451 27.82 1.38 6.68
N GLY A 452 27.14 1.78 7.76
CA GLY A 452 26.90 3.15 8.18
C GLY A 452 25.72 3.83 7.49
N VAL A 453 25.59 5.12 7.77
CA VAL A 453 24.60 6.00 7.13
C VAL A 453 25.30 7.19 6.50
N ALA A 454 24.66 7.79 5.50
CA ALA A 454 24.98 9.15 5.06
C ALA A 454 23.82 10.07 5.47
N ALA A 455 24.14 11.28 5.94
CA ALA A 455 23.11 12.27 6.24
C ALA A 455 23.58 13.69 5.94
N SER A 456 22.66 14.51 5.43
CA SER A 456 22.84 15.92 5.12
C SER A 456 21.71 16.77 5.71
N PRO A 457 21.96 17.99 6.19
CA PRO A 457 20.90 18.93 6.53
C PRO A 457 20.11 19.29 5.28
N VAL A 458 18.78 19.35 5.42
CA VAL A 458 17.88 19.63 4.29
C VAL A 458 18.16 20.98 3.61
N ASN A 459 18.78 21.92 4.31
CA ASN A 459 18.92 23.31 3.90
C ASN A 459 20.37 23.70 3.50
N ALA A 460 21.27 22.73 3.32
CA ALA A 460 22.70 23.00 3.13
C ALA A 460 23.26 22.36 1.85
N VAL A 461 24.09 23.14 1.14
CA VAL A 461 24.83 22.68 -0.05
C VAL A 461 26.27 23.18 -0.03
N VAL A 462 27.16 22.43 -0.69
CA VAL A 462 28.58 22.73 -0.87
C VAL A 462 29.00 22.69 -2.34
N GLY A 463 30.08 23.41 -2.66
CA GLY A 463 30.69 23.38 -3.99
C GLY A 463 29.73 23.80 -5.10
N GLU A 464 29.53 22.91 -6.08
CA GLU A 464 28.72 23.15 -7.28
C GLU A 464 27.22 22.82 -7.10
N GLY A 465 26.74 22.74 -5.86
CA GLY A 465 25.36 22.38 -5.54
C GLY A 465 25.19 20.92 -5.15
N LEU A 466 26.13 20.39 -4.35
CA LEU A 466 26.08 19.05 -3.75
C LEU A 466 25.63 19.14 -2.29
N PRO A 467 25.07 18.07 -1.69
CA PRO A 467 24.65 18.07 -0.29
C PRO A 467 25.83 18.23 0.66
N ASP A 468 25.62 18.95 1.77
CA ASP A 468 26.60 19.10 2.85
C ASP A 468 26.46 17.96 3.86
N TYR A 469 27.39 17.00 3.88
CA TYR A 469 27.30 15.83 4.74
C TYR A 469 27.68 16.15 6.18
N ILE A 470 26.78 15.85 7.13
CA ILE A 470 27.11 15.85 8.57
C ILE A 470 27.58 14.47 9.07
N VAL A 471 27.26 13.43 8.31
CA VAL A 471 27.88 12.10 8.40
C VAL A 471 27.98 11.52 6.99
N GLY A 472 29.13 10.97 6.67
CA GLY A 472 29.42 10.38 5.37
C GLY A 472 30.75 9.62 5.39
N ASP A 473 31.16 9.16 4.21
CA ASP A 473 32.38 8.39 3.96
C ASP A 473 32.40 7.01 4.63
N LEU A 474 33.56 6.35 4.54
CA LEU A 474 33.80 4.99 5.00
C LEU A 474 35.21 4.87 5.60
N PRO A 475 35.35 4.59 6.91
CA PRO A 475 34.27 4.45 7.89
C PRO A 475 33.51 5.79 8.07
N PRO A 476 32.24 5.77 8.53
CA PRO A 476 31.46 6.99 8.73
C PRO A 476 32.16 8.00 9.63
N THR A 477 32.32 9.22 9.13
CA THR A 477 32.87 10.34 9.90
C THR A 477 31.89 11.50 9.89
N GLY A 478 31.88 12.30 10.96
CA GLY A 478 30.86 13.34 11.09
C GLY A 478 30.63 13.88 12.50
N THR A 479 29.73 14.85 12.59
CA THR A 479 29.21 15.39 13.86
C THR A 479 28.17 14.46 14.46
N LEU A 480 27.33 13.81 13.63
CA LEU A 480 26.48 12.70 14.04
C LEU A 480 27.35 11.44 14.20
N LYS A 481 27.45 10.93 15.42
CA LYS A 481 28.30 9.77 15.74
C LYS A 481 27.58 8.47 15.44
N VAL A 482 28.23 7.60 14.68
CA VAL A 482 27.81 6.22 14.40
C VAL A 482 28.94 5.30 14.87
N THR A 483 28.80 4.73 16.07
CA THR A 483 29.82 3.87 16.68
C THR A 483 29.67 2.40 16.31
N GLU A 484 28.45 1.96 16.01
CA GLU A 484 28.14 0.63 15.47
C GLU A 484 27.52 0.80 14.07
N PRO A 485 28.36 0.89 13.02
CA PRO A 485 27.90 1.16 11.66
C PRO A 485 27.42 -0.07 10.90
N ALA A 486 27.72 -1.30 11.33
CA ALA A 486 27.40 -2.49 10.56
C ALA A 486 25.87 -2.73 10.48
N ILE A 487 25.36 -2.90 9.26
CA ILE A 487 23.93 -3.09 8.96
C ILE A 487 23.73 -4.52 8.46
N TYR A 488 23.47 -5.43 9.40
CA TYR A 488 23.12 -6.82 9.09
C TYR A 488 21.66 -6.94 8.67
N PHE A 489 20.81 -6.02 9.05
CA PHE A 489 19.37 -6.04 8.77
C PHE A 489 18.97 -4.69 8.20
N GLY A 490 18.42 -4.72 7.00
CA GLY A 490 18.05 -3.52 6.22
C GLY A 490 17.10 -3.87 5.08
N GLU A 491 16.73 -2.91 4.26
CA GLU A 491 15.71 -3.06 3.23
C GLU A 491 16.16 -3.88 2.00
N LEU A 492 17.47 -3.93 1.74
CA LEU A 492 18.07 -4.66 0.62
C LEU A 492 18.60 -6.04 1.01
N THR A 493 18.52 -6.41 2.29
CA THR A 493 19.06 -7.66 2.83
C THR A 493 18.13 -8.87 2.60
N ASP A 494 18.07 -9.36 1.36
CA ASP A 494 17.16 -10.44 0.94
C ASP A 494 17.70 -11.86 1.17
N ASN A 495 19.02 -12.02 1.29
CA ASN A 495 19.71 -13.28 1.50
C ASN A 495 19.90 -13.61 3.00
N TYR A 496 20.01 -14.90 3.33
CA TYR A 496 20.45 -15.32 4.67
C TYR A 496 21.99 -15.24 4.78
N VAL A 497 22.53 -15.03 5.97
CA VAL A 497 23.99 -15.09 6.22
C VAL A 497 24.31 -15.92 7.45
N LEU A 498 25.56 -16.39 7.54
CA LEU A 498 26.06 -17.17 8.66
C LEU A 498 27.21 -16.41 9.31
N ALA A 499 26.97 -15.90 10.51
CA ALA A 499 27.93 -15.08 11.23
C ALA A 499 27.85 -15.40 12.75
N PRO A 500 28.97 -15.54 13.46
CA PRO A 500 30.34 -15.61 12.93
C PRO A 500 30.62 -16.93 12.19
N SER A 501 31.67 -16.97 11.36
CA SER A 501 32.13 -18.18 10.67
C SER A 501 33.66 -18.30 10.70
N ASN A 502 34.23 -19.41 10.19
CA ASN A 502 35.69 -19.50 10.02
C ASN A 502 36.22 -18.61 8.89
N THR A 503 35.34 -18.04 8.07
CA THR A 503 35.65 -16.96 7.13
C THR A 503 35.38 -15.64 7.82
N ARG A 504 36.37 -14.74 7.85
CA ARG A 504 36.16 -13.38 8.37
C ARG A 504 35.27 -12.58 7.42
N GLU A 505 34.40 -11.78 8.02
CA GLU A 505 33.46 -10.94 7.29
C GLU A 505 34.17 -9.68 6.81
N PHE A 506 33.91 -9.30 5.57
CA PHE A 506 34.33 -8.02 5.05
C PHE A 506 33.56 -6.91 5.78
N ASP A 507 34.29 -5.89 6.22
CA ASP A 507 33.74 -4.77 7.00
C ASP A 507 33.67 -3.52 6.12
N PHE A 508 34.83 -2.98 5.72
CA PHE A 508 34.92 -1.87 4.77
C PHE A 508 36.30 -1.82 4.09
N PRO A 509 36.41 -1.23 2.89
CA PRO A 509 37.70 -0.92 2.28
C PRO A 509 38.41 0.23 3.00
N GLN A 510 39.71 0.10 3.23
CA GLN A 510 40.58 1.15 3.74
C GLN A 510 41.81 1.32 2.83
N GLY A 511 41.78 2.34 1.98
CA GLY A 511 42.83 2.58 0.98
C GLY A 511 42.93 1.43 -0.02
N SER A 512 44.06 0.72 -0.03
CA SER A 512 44.30 -0.46 -0.87
C SER A 512 44.10 -1.79 -0.14
N GLN A 513 43.66 -1.78 1.11
CA GLN A 513 43.41 -2.97 1.93
C GLN A 513 41.94 -3.04 2.32
N ASP A 514 41.50 -4.24 2.68
CA ASP A 514 40.16 -4.47 3.22
C ASP A 514 40.25 -4.70 4.73
N VAL A 515 39.35 -4.07 5.47
CA VAL A 515 39.15 -4.32 6.89
C VAL A 515 38.13 -5.43 7.04
N PHE A 516 38.36 -6.30 8.02
CA PHE A 516 37.51 -7.44 8.29
C PHE A 516 37.04 -7.40 9.73
N THR A 517 35.85 -7.92 9.96
CA THR A 517 35.21 -8.02 11.26
C THR A 517 34.75 -9.44 11.54
N THR A 518 34.10 -9.63 12.68
CA THR A 518 33.43 -10.87 13.07
C THR A 518 32.21 -10.46 13.88
N PHE A 519 31.04 -10.90 13.44
CA PHE A 519 29.79 -10.64 14.12
C PHE A 519 29.85 -11.08 15.58
N THR A 520 29.34 -10.22 16.46
CA THR A 520 29.32 -10.47 17.91
C THR A 520 27.92 -10.46 18.51
N GLY A 521 26.88 -10.33 17.66
CA GLY A 521 25.50 -10.42 18.12
C GLY A 521 25.10 -11.83 18.51
N SER A 522 23.87 -11.94 19.01
CA SER A 522 23.41 -13.17 19.70
C SER A 522 22.00 -13.62 19.35
N HIS A 523 21.33 -12.91 18.44
CA HIS A 523 19.92 -13.16 18.08
C HIS A 523 19.75 -13.91 16.75
N GLY A 524 20.77 -14.66 16.32
CA GLY A 524 20.67 -15.57 15.18
C GLY A 524 20.34 -17.01 15.59
N VAL A 525 19.95 -17.84 14.61
CA VAL A 525 19.64 -19.26 14.88
C VAL A 525 20.94 -20.05 15.01
N PRO A 526 21.20 -20.74 16.13
CA PRO A 526 22.45 -21.49 16.29
C PRO A 526 22.57 -22.65 15.28
N MET A 527 23.69 -22.74 14.57
CA MET A 527 23.96 -23.76 13.55
C MET A 527 24.54 -25.06 14.13
N THR A 528 23.82 -25.65 15.09
CA THR A 528 24.12 -27.01 15.58
C THR A 528 24.03 -28.05 14.44
N PRO A 529 24.64 -29.24 14.57
CA PRO A 529 24.58 -30.26 13.51
C PRO A 529 23.16 -30.63 13.06
N VAL A 530 22.19 -30.60 13.98
CA VAL A 530 20.77 -30.85 13.69
C VAL A 530 20.16 -29.67 12.94
N ASN A 531 20.39 -28.44 13.42
CA ASN A 531 19.86 -27.23 12.78
C ASN A 531 20.41 -27.06 11.37
N ARG A 532 21.70 -27.34 11.15
CA ARG A 532 22.31 -27.36 9.81
C ARG A 532 21.57 -28.30 8.85
N ALA A 533 21.16 -29.48 9.31
CA ALA A 533 20.41 -30.43 8.48
C ALA A 533 18.99 -29.94 8.15
N LEU A 534 18.28 -29.39 9.15
CA LEU A 534 16.94 -28.86 8.97
C LEU A 534 16.94 -27.65 8.03
N TRP A 535 17.86 -26.71 8.23
CA TRP A 535 17.97 -25.52 7.40
C TRP A 535 18.48 -25.82 5.98
N ALA A 536 19.38 -26.80 5.81
CA ALA A 536 19.75 -27.30 4.49
C ALA A 536 18.54 -27.84 3.72
N LEU A 537 17.65 -28.57 4.40
CA LEU A 537 16.41 -29.05 3.78
C LEU A 537 15.41 -27.91 3.51
N ARG A 538 15.29 -26.95 4.44
CA ARG A 538 14.38 -25.79 4.34
C ARG A 538 14.74 -24.87 3.17
N LEU A 539 16.01 -24.57 3.02
CA LEU A 539 16.55 -23.63 2.04
C LEU A 539 16.98 -24.32 0.74
N GLY A 540 17.04 -25.66 0.73
CA GLY A 540 17.60 -26.42 -0.38
C GLY A 540 19.10 -26.25 -0.54
N ASP A 541 19.81 -25.81 0.51
CA ASP A 541 21.23 -25.47 0.48
C ASP A 541 22.08 -26.52 1.19
N PHE A 542 22.72 -27.39 0.41
CA PHE A 542 23.56 -28.46 0.93
C PHE A 542 24.88 -27.97 1.56
N ASN A 543 25.34 -26.76 1.23
CA ASN A 543 26.59 -26.22 1.77
C ASN A 543 26.50 -26.00 3.28
N LEU A 544 25.29 -25.72 3.82
CA LEU A 544 25.03 -25.65 5.25
C LEU A 544 25.47 -26.94 5.99
N LEU A 545 25.34 -28.10 5.35
CA LEU A 545 25.71 -29.38 5.93
C LEU A 545 27.20 -29.70 5.81
N VAL A 546 27.82 -29.38 4.68
CA VAL A 546 29.17 -29.87 4.34
C VAL A 546 30.28 -28.84 4.47
N SER A 547 29.94 -27.55 4.50
CA SER A 547 30.95 -26.50 4.59
C SER A 547 31.70 -26.58 5.92
N PRO A 548 33.05 -26.64 5.91
CA PRO A 548 33.85 -26.60 7.12
C PRO A 548 33.89 -25.20 7.76
N GLN A 549 33.36 -24.18 7.07
CA GLN A 549 33.37 -22.80 7.57
C GLN A 549 32.23 -22.52 8.53
N VAL A 550 31.17 -23.34 8.48
CA VAL A 550 30.05 -23.29 9.41
C VAL A 550 30.39 -24.14 10.63
N THR A 551 30.42 -23.51 11.79
CA THR A 551 30.74 -24.15 13.07
C THR A 551 29.52 -24.18 14.00
N ASP A 552 29.66 -24.82 15.15
CA ASP A 552 28.65 -24.80 16.22
C ASP A 552 28.49 -23.41 16.87
N LYS A 553 29.43 -22.49 16.64
CA LYS A 553 29.36 -21.08 17.03
C LYS A 553 28.70 -20.19 15.99
N SER A 554 28.45 -20.71 14.79
CA SER A 554 27.84 -19.91 13.72
C SER A 554 26.36 -19.73 13.98
N GLU A 555 25.87 -18.52 13.77
CA GLU A 555 24.45 -18.22 13.83
C GLU A 555 23.93 -17.92 12.42
N MET A 556 22.72 -18.38 12.12
CA MET A 556 22.02 -18.03 10.89
C MET A 556 21.19 -16.79 11.12
N LEU A 557 21.54 -15.73 10.39
CA LEU A 557 20.75 -14.51 10.30
C LEU A 557 19.79 -14.66 9.11
N PHE A 558 18.51 -14.85 9.42
CA PHE A 558 17.44 -15.19 8.46
C PHE A 558 16.32 -14.14 8.47
N ARG A 559 15.59 -14.02 7.34
CA ARG A 559 14.61 -12.95 7.06
C ARG A 559 15.17 -11.59 7.46
N ARG A 560 16.19 -11.16 6.72
CA ARG A 560 16.97 -9.99 7.10
C ARG A 560 16.30 -8.67 6.70
N LYS A 561 15.54 -8.71 5.61
CA LYS A 561 14.66 -7.65 5.15
C LYS A 561 13.68 -7.21 6.24
N ILE A 562 13.71 -5.90 6.56
CA ILE A 562 12.98 -5.28 7.67
C ILE A 562 11.48 -5.56 7.61
N LEU A 563 10.87 -5.29 6.45
CA LEU A 563 9.44 -5.47 6.25
C LEU A 563 9.03 -6.95 6.38
N ASP A 564 9.74 -7.86 5.71
CA ASP A 564 9.45 -9.30 5.73
C ASP A 564 9.57 -9.88 7.14
N ARG A 565 10.55 -9.42 7.92
CA ARG A 565 10.71 -9.80 9.33
C ARG A 565 9.52 -9.36 10.16
N ALA A 566 9.15 -8.09 10.09
CA ALA A 566 8.08 -7.53 10.90
C ALA A 566 6.74 -8.20 10.55
N GLN A 567 6.46 -8.39 9.26
CA GLN A 567 5.29 -9.09 8.74
C GLN A 567 5.24 -10.55 9.21
N GLU A 568 6.36 -11.27 9.26
CA GLU A 568 6.34 -12.62 9.79
C GLU A 568 6.07 -12.64 11.30
N LEU A 569 6.68 -11.75 12.09
CA LEU A 569 6.51 -11.71 13.55
C LEU A 569 5.08 -11.32 13.96
N ALA A 570 4.43 -10.43 13.20
CA ALA A 570 3.06 -10.00 13.45
C ALA A 570 2.22 -9.96 12.15
N PRO A 571 1.86 -11.12 11.57
CA PRO A 571 1.17 -11.24 10.27
C PRO A 571 -0.30 -10.82 10.30
N PHE A 572 -0.73 -10.30 11.43
CA PHE A 572 -2.08 -9.85 11.73
C PHE A 572 -2.14 -8.31 11.84
N LEU A 573 -1.01 -7.63 11.68
CA LEU A 573 -0.91 -6.19 11.47
C LEU A 573 -0.64 -5.92 9.98
N THR A 574 -1.15 -4.80 9.51
CA THR A 574 -0.73 -4.21 8.23
C THR A 574 0.49 -3.33 8.50
N PHE A 575 1.48 -3.29 7.60
CA PHE A 575 2.69 -2.49 7.79
C PHE A 575 2.78 -1.39 6.75
N ASP A 576 3.39 -0.27 7.14
CA ASP A 576 3.81 0.80 6.24
C ASP A 576 4.83 0.28 5.22
N GLN A 577 4.86 0.88 4.03
CA GLN A 577 5.75 0.44 2.96
C GLN A 577 7.15 1.04 3.05
N ASP A 578 7.37 2.05 3.92
CA ASP A 578 8.58 2.87 3.98
C ASP A 578 9.15 2.93 5.42
N PRO A 579 9.86 1.87 5.87
CA PRO A 579 10.57 1.90 7.14
C PRO A 579 11.70 2.92 7.10
N TYR A 580 11.95 3.61 8.22
CA TYR A 580 12.94 4.69 8.23
C TYR A 580 14.10 4.47 9.17
N ALA A 581 15.30 4.85 8.72
CA ALA A 581 16.54 4.74 9.47
C ALA A 581 16.74 5.92 10.43
N VAL A 582 17.06 5.61 11.69
CA VAL A 582 17.41 6.60 12.72
C VAL A 582 18.71 6.22 13.40
N VAL A 583 19.50 7.24 13.77
CA VAL A 583 20.74 7.03 14.53
C VAL A 583 20.54 7.52 15.96
N VAL A 584 20.55 6.59 16.90
CA VAL A 584 20.37 6.87 18.34
C VAL A 584 21.52 6.23 19.11
N ASP A 585 22.17 7.02 19.97
CA ASP A 585 23.28 6.57 20.82
C ASP A 585 24.41 5.83 20.06
N GLY A 586 24.66 6.23 18.82
CA GLY A 586 25.70 5.64 17.97
C GLY A 586 25.33 4.34 17.26
N ARG A 587 24.07 3.90 17.36
CA ARG A 587 23.53 2.73 16.67
C ARG A 587 22.49 3.13 15.63
N VAL A 588 22.34 2.29 14.60
CA VAL A 588 21.33 2.44 13.55
C VAL A 588 20.11 1.57 13.90
N TYR A 589 18.94 2.18 13.88
CA TYR A 589 17.65 1.50 14.06
C TYR A 589 16.74 1.78 12.88
N TRP A 590 15.91 0.81 12.54
CA TRP A 590 14.76 1.01 11.65
C TRP A 590 13.52 1.20 12.48
N ILE A 591 12.73 2.23 12.19
CA ILE A 591 11.39 2.39 12.73
C ILE A 591 10.39 2.09 11.62
N LEU A 592 9.45 1.21 11.89
CA LEU A 592 8.40 0.81 10.97
C LEU A 592 7.03 1.00 11.62
N ASP A 593 6.13 1.59 10.86
CA ASP A 593 4.75 1.82 11.26
C ASP A 593 3.88 0.58 11.01
N ALA A 594 3.02 0.25 11.99
CA ALA A 594 2.10 -0.87 11.88
C ALA A 594 0.68 -0.47 12.26
N TYR A 595 -0.25 -0.90 11.42
CA TYR A 595 -1.65 -0.56 11.44
C TYR A 595 -2.52 -1.75 11.82
N THR A 596 -3.57 -1.46 12.59
CA THR A 596 -4.74 -2.33 12.64
C THR A 596 -5.76 -1.84 11.63
N THR A 597 -6.22 -2.73 10.76
CA THR A 597 -7.17 -2.43 9.69
C THR A 597 -8.44 -3.26 9.83
N GLY A 598 -9.54 -2.77 9.27
CA GLY A 598 -10.82 -3.47 9.25
C GLY A 598 -11.69 -3.03 8.08
N SER A 599 -12.66 -3.88 7.72
CA SER A 599 -13.58 -3.66 6.58
C SER A 599 -15.05 -3.74 6.97
N THR A 600 -15.35 -3.87 8.27
CA THR A 600 -16.71 -4.09 8.79
C THR A 600 -17.19 -2.96 9.70
N TYR A 601 -16.47 -1.83 9.80
CA TYR A 601 -16.89 -0.72 10.66
C TYR A 601 -18.21 -0.11 10.16
N PRO A 602 -19.26 -0.02 10.99
CA PRO A 602 -20.57 0.44 10.55
C PRO A 602 -20.56 1.93 10.19
N TYR A 603 -21.22 2.28 9.08
CA TYR A 603 -21.36 3.65 8.56
C TYR A 603 -20.01 4.32 8.29
N SER A 604 -19.03 3.56 7.80
CA SER A 604 -17.74 4.09 7.36
C SER A 604 -17.54 3.87 5.87
N GLN A 605 -17.16 4.91 5.15
CA GLN A 605 -16.79 4.81 3.74
C GLN A 605 -15.58 3.89 3.56
N SER A 606 -15.66 3.01 2.57
CA SER A 606 -14.52 2.20 2.14
C SER A 606 -13.55 3.04 1.31
N SER A 607 -12.26 2.88 1.56
CA SER A 607 -11.18 3.45 0.74
C SER A 607 -10.12 2.39 0.48
N THR A 608 -9.51 2.45 -0.70
CA THR A 608 -8.34 1.65 -1.03
C THR A 608 -7.14 2.15 -0.23
N PHE A 609 -6.50 1.25 0.51
CA PHE A 609 -5.28 1.52 1.27
C PHE A 609 -4.06 1.10 0.47
N GLN A 610 -2.96 1.86 0.59
CA GLN A 610 -1.70 1.64 -0.14
C GLN A 610 -1.92 1.43 -1.66
N PRO A 611 -2.55 2.39 -2.36
CA PRO A 611 -2.97 2.25 -3.77
C PRO A 611 -1.81 2.08 -4.75
N THR A 612 -0.61 2.49 -4.37
CA THR A 612 0.64 2.37 -5.13
C THR A 612 1.39 1.06 -4.87
N SER A 613 0.96 0.27 -3.88
CA SER A 613 1.58 -1.01 -3.54
C SER A 613 1.24 -2.11 -4.55
N THR A 614 1.92 -3.25 -4.46
CA THR A 614 1.67 -4.41 -5.34
C THR A 614 0.34 -5.12 -5.07
N ASN A 615 -0.21 -4.96 -3.85
CA ASN A 615 -1.44 -5.62 -3.41
C ASN A 615 -2.32 -4.62 -2.65
N PRO A 616 -2.92 -3.62 -3.32
CA PRO A 616 -3.85 -2.71 -2.67
C PRO A 616 -5.08 -3.47 -2.16
N PHE A 617 -5.67 -3.00 -1.07
CA PHE A 617 -6.85 -3.60 -0.48
C PHE A 617 -7.76 -2.55 0.13
N ASP A 618 -9.06 -2.85 0.21
CA ASP A 618 -10.04 -1.92 0.73
C ASP A 618 -10.22 -2.07 2.23
N ILE A 619 -10.27 -0.93 2.91
CA ILE A 619 -10.52 -0.80 4.34
C ILE A 619 -11.63 0.21 4.57
N ASN A 620 -12.29 0.11 5.71
CA ASN A 620 -13.15 1.17 6.23
C ASN A 620 -12.82 1.53 7.69
N TYR A 621 -11.73 0.99 8.23
CA TYR A 621 -11.18 1.29 9.55
C TYR A 621 -9.66 1.17 9.51
N VAL A 622 -8.96 2.14 10.10
CA VAL A 622 -7.51 2.07 10.28
C VAL A 622 -7.06 2.85 11.52
N ARG A 623 -6.08 2.30 12.24
CA ARG A 623 -5.32 2.98 13.29
C ARG A 623 -3.86 2.66 13.14
N ASN A 624 -3.00 3.66 13.32
CA ASN A 624 -1.59 3.42 13.55
C ASN A 624 -1.40 3.01 15.02
N SER A 625 -1.59 1.73 15.29
CA SER A 625 -1.67 1.21 16.67
C SER A 625 -0.32 0.81 17.22
N VAL A 626 0.68 0.54 16.37
CA VAL A 626 1.97 -0.01 16.78
C VAL A 626 3.14 0.66 16.05
N LYS A 627 4.22 0.91 16.79
CA LYS A 627 5.55 1.28 16.29
C LYS A 627 6.49 0.11 16.46
N VAL A 628 7.15 -0.31 15.39
CA VAL A 628 8.13 -1.39 15.42
C VAL A 628 9.53 -0.80 15.33
N VAL A 629 10.41 -1.15 16.26
CA VAL A 629 11.82 -0.75 16.22
C VAL A 629 12.67 -1.97 15.98
N ILE A 630 13.49 -1.95 14.93
CA ILE A 630 14.41 -3.05 14.58
C ILE A 630 15.84 -2.56 14.65
N ASP A 631 16.67 -3.22 15.46
CA ASP A 631 18.11 -2.94 15.54
C ASP A 631 18.78 -3.44 14.23
N ALA A 632 19.49 -2.56 13.53
CA ALA A 632 20.11 -2.90 12.25
C ALA A 632 21.28 -3.90 12.36
N TYR A 633 21.85 -4.07 13.56
CA TYR A 633 22.95 -5.00 13.83
C TYR A 633 22.44 -6.34 14.36
N GLU A 634 21.57 -6.35 15.38
CA GLU A 634 21.06 -7.57 16.03
C GLU A 634 19.79 -8.13 15.37
N GLY A 635 18.99 -7.28 14.72
CA GLY A 635 17.76 -7.69 14.06
C GLY A 635 16.58 -7.97 15.00
N THR A 636 16.75 -7.72 16.30
CA THR A 636 15.67 -7.76 17.28
C THR A 636 14.62 -6.73 16.95
N ALA A 637 13.35 -7.14 16.92
CA ALA A 637 12.21 -6.30 16.61
C ALA A 637 11.36 -6.08 17.86
N ASP A 638 11.16 -4.84 18.28
CA ASP A 638 10.32 -4.47 19.42
C ASP A 638 9.04 -3.79 18.96
N PHE A 639 7.87 -4.31 19.40
CA PHE A 639 6.56 -3.80 19.02
C PHE A 639 5.97 -2.95 20.16
N TYR A 640 5.89 -1.63 19.97
CA TYR A 640 5.37 -0.69 20.95
C TYR A 640 3.96 -0.23 20.60
N VAL A 641 3.00 -0.43 21.50
CA VAL A 641 1.61 0.01 21.29
C VAL A 641 1.48 1.50 21.57
N ILE A 642 1.16 2.28 20.54
CA ILE A 642 1.01 3.74 20.57
C ILE A 642 -0.47 4.17 20.73
N ASP A 643 -1.43 3.39 20.24
CA ASP A 643 -2.87 3.63 20.44
C ASP A 643 -3.52 2.51 21.28
N PRO A 644 -3.47 2.58 22.62
CA PRO A 644 -4.08 1.56 23.49
C PRO A 644 -5.63 1.60 23.50
N LYS A 645 -6.26 2.56 22.81
CA LYS A 645 -7.74 2.64 22.73
C LYS A 645 -8.29 1.82 21.57
N ASP A 646 -7.44 1.40 20.64
CA ASP A 646 -7.85 0.60 19.50
C ASP A 646 -8.30 -0.81 19.95
N PRO A 647 -9.56 -1.22 19.67
CA PRO A 647 -10.07 -2.53 20.07
C PRO A 647 -9.35 -3.70 19.38
N ILE A 648 -8.81 -3.51 18.18
CA ILE A 648 -8.13 -4.59 17.43
C ILE A 648 -6.78 -4.90 18.09
N ILE A 649 -5.96 -3.87 18.38
CA ILE A 649 -4.67 -4.10 19.05
C ILE A 649 -4.86 -4.67 20.46
N ASN A 650 -5.89 -4.24 21.20
CA ASN A 650 -6.18 -4.78 22.53
C ASN A 650 -6.46 -6.30 22.50
N ALA A 651 -7.20 -6.78 21.50
CA ALA A 651 -7.44 -8.21 21.33
C ALA A 651 -6.16 -8.98 20.97
N TYR A 652 -5.30 -8.40 20.11
CA TYR A 652 -4.00 -9.00 19.79
C TYR A 652 -3.00 -8.98 20.94
N GLN A 653 -2.98 -7.92 21.76
CA GLN A 653 -2.18 -7.88 22.99
C GLN A 653 -2.58 -8.99 23.97
N ALA A 654 -3.88 -9.26 24.09
CA ALA A 654 -4.38 -10.36 24.91
C ALA A 654 -4.02 -11.74 24.33
N THR A 655 -3.94 -11.85 22.99
CA THR A 655 -3.55 -13.09 22.30
C THR A 655 -2.03 -13.34 22.37
N PHE A 656 -1.22 -12.28 22.24
CA PHE A 656 0.24 -12.33 22.14
C PHE A 656 0.91 -11.40 23.17
N PRO A 657 0.77 -11.67 24.47
CA PRO A 657 1.23 -10.77 25.52
C PRO A 657 2.75 -10.57 25.57
N SER A 658 3.53 -11.51 25.04
CA SER A 658 5.00 -11.42 24.99
C SER A 658 5.51 -10.54 23.85
N LEU A 659 4.70 -10.23 22.85
CA LEU A 659 5.11 -9.48 21.66
C LEU A 659 5.11 -7.97 21.91
N PHE A 660 4.09 -7.48 22.63
CA PHE A 660 3.80 -6.05 22.72
C PHE A 660 4.36 -5.40 24.00
N LYS A 661 4.93 -4.22 23.83
CA LYS A 661 5.40 -3.34 24.89
C LYS A 661 4.55 -2.06 24.91
N PRO A 662 4.31 -1.45 26.08
CA PRO A 662 3.71 -0.12 26.14
C PRO A 662 4.66 0.93 25.55
N ILE A 663 4.14 1.98 24.92
CA ILE A 663 4.97 3.05 24.34
C ILE A 663 5.91 3.73 25.35
N ASP A 664 5.51 3.78 26.62
CA ASP A 664 6.34 4.35 27.70
C ASP A 664 7.65 3.58 27.93
N ALA A 665 7.71 2.30 27.52
CA ALA A 665 8.93 1.50 27.58
C ALA A 665 9.92 1.81 26.43
N MET A 666 9.49 2.52 25.39
CA MET A 666 10.37 2.92 24.28
C MET A 666 11.45 3.88 24.79
N PRO A 667 12.74 3.69 24.44
CA PRO A 667 13.79 4.63 24.81
C PRO A 667 13.50 6.06 24.36
N ALA A 668 13.80 7.05 25.20
CA ALA A 668 13.46 8.45 24.93
C ALA A 668 14.13 8.99 23.64
N GLY A 669 15.35 8.53 23.33
CA GLY A 669 16.03 8.86 22.07
C GLY A 669 15.21 8.41 20.86
N LEU A 670 14.79 7.14 20.80
CA LEU A 670 13.94 6.60 19.74
C LEU A 670 12.56 7.28 19.69
N ARG A 671 11.95 7.56 20.85
CA ARG A 671 10.65 8.24 20.92
C ARG A 671 10.68 9.64 20.30
N ALA A 672 11.82 10.34 20.40
CA ALA A 672 12.01 11.66 19.78
C ALA A 672 12.02 11.62 18.25
N HIS A 673 12.14 10.44 17.64
CA HIS A 673 12.16 10.22 16.19
C HIS A 673 10.84 9.66 15.64
N LEU A 674 9.77 9.54 16.45
CA LEU A 674 8.48 9.07 15.95
C LEU A 674 7.90 10.06 14.93
N ARG A 675 7.47 9.58 13.76
CA ARG A 675 6.79 10.37 12.73
C ARG A 675 5.33 9.93 12.58
N VAL A 676 4.47 10.80 12.07
CA VAL A 676 3.13 10.40 11.61
C VAL A 676 3.32 9.77 10.24
N PRO A 677 2.92 8.52 10.01
CA PRO A 677 3.27 7.83 8.77
C PRO A 677 2.47 8.33 7.56
N VAL A 678 3.12 8.26 6.41
CA VAL A 678 2.60 8.79 5.14
C VAL A 678 1.40 7.99 4.66
N ASP A 679 1.43 6.65 4.71
CA ASP A 679 0.32 5.81 4.22
C ASP A 679 -1.00 6.09 4.97
N LEU A 680 -0.95 6.25 6.30
CA LEU A 680 -2.12 6.62 7.10
C LEU A 680 -2.58 8.03 6.76
N PHE A 681 -1.66 8.99 6.67
CA PHE A 681 -2.03 10.36 6.42
C PHE A 681 -2.60 10.56 5.01
N ASP A 682 -2.12 9.83 4.01
CA ASP A 682 -2.62 9.85 2.64
C ASP A 682 -4.09 9.41 2.56
N VAL A 683 -4.44 8.27 3.18
CA VAL A 683 -5.85 7.83 3.24
C VAL A 683 -6.72 8.81 4.05
N GLN A 684 -6.17 9.38 5.13
CA GLN A 684 -6.87 10.37 5.95
C GLN A 684 -7.14 11.66 5.21
N VAL A 685 -6.18 12.16 4.43
CA VAL A 685 -6.33 13.33 3.55
C VAL A 685 -7.41 13.06 2.51
N GLY A 686 -7.38 11.89 1.87
CA GLY A 686 -8.37 11.50 0.86
C GLY A 686 -9.80 11.44 1.43
N ILE A 687 -9.97 10.85 2.62
CA ILE A 687 -11.25 10.85 3.34
C ILE A 687 -11.63 12.28 3.75
N TYR A 688 -10.72 13.03 4.38
CA TYR A 688 -11.00 14.36 4.90
C TYR A 688 -11.39 15.38 3.81
N ALA A 689 -10.90 15.20 2.58
CA ALA A 689 -11.28 16.01 1.43
C ALA A 689 -12.81 16.08 1.20
N THR A 690 -13.55 15.02 1.59
CA THR A 690 -15.02 15.00 1.57
C THR A 690 -15.62 15.16 2.98
N TYR A 691 -15.04 14.51 3.98
CA TYR A 691 -15.61 14.41 5.34
C TYR A 691 -15.23 15.55 6.29
N HIS A 692 -14.57 16.60 5.80
CA HIS A 692 -14.51 17.88 6.52
C HIS A 692 -15.90 18.55 6.58
N ILE A 693 -16.80 18.22 5.64
CA ILE A 693 -18.19 18.67 5.62
C ILE A 693 -18.98 17.91 6.67
N THR A 694 -19.39 18.60 7.74
CA THR A 694 -20.13 18.00 8.86
C THR A 694 -21.64 18.18 8.78
N ASP A 695 -22.14 19.12 7.95
CA ASP A 695 -23.58 19.29 7.71
C ASP A 695 -24.07 18.29 6.64
N PRO A 696 -25.00 17.37 6.99
CA PRO A 696 -25.49 16.35 6.05
C PRO A 696 -26.17 16.91 4.79
N ARG A 697 -26.75 18.12 4.86
CA ARG A 697 -27.41 18.77 3.70
C ARG A 697 -26.40 19.27 2.69
N VAL A 698 -25.31 19.85 3.18
CA VAL A 698 -24.18 20.31 2.34
C VAL A 698 -23.45 19.10 1.76
N PHE A 699 -23.24 18.07 2.58
CA PHE A 699 -22.63 16.82 2.13
C PHE A 699 -23.42 16.15 1.00
N PHE A 700 -24.75 16.04 1.13
CA PHE A 700 -25.62 15.49 0.10
C PHE A 700 -25.52 16.24 -1.23
N ALA A 701 -25.37 17.58 -1.19
CA ALA A 701 -25.23 18.41 -2.38
C ALA A 701 -23.84 18.31 -3.03
N ARG A 702 -22.82 17.83 -2.29
CA ARG A 702 -21.41 17.73 -2.72
C ARG A 702 -20.82 19.07 -3.24
N GLU A 703 -21.26 20.19 -2.67
CA GLU A 703 -20.88 21.53 -3.16
C GLU A 703 -19.51 22.03 -2.64
N ASP A 704 -19.01 21.49 -1.52
CA ASP A 704 -17.76 21.92 -0.87
C ASP A 704 -16.69 20.81 -0.85
N VAL A 705 -16.74 19.86 -1.79
CA VAL A 705 -15.74 18.77 -1.87
C VAL A 705 -14.38 19.34 -2.28
N TRP A 706 -13.32 18.84 -1.65
CA TRP A 706 -11.95 19.19 -1.99
C TRP A 706 -11.27 18.08 -2.80
N ASP A 707 -10.23 18.45 -3.53
CA ASP A 707 -9.32 17.58 -4.28
C ASP A 707 -7.90 17.72 -3.73
N ILE A 708 -7.11 16.67 -3.96
CA ILE A 708 -5.66 16.71 -3.84
C ILE A 708 -5.10 17.53 -5.02
N PRO A 709 -4.31 18.60 -4.76
CA PRO A 709 -3.75 19.41 -5.84
C PRO A 709 -2.72 18.63 -6.65
N THR A 710 -2.45 19.11 -7.86
CA THR A 710 -1.38 18.60 -8.72
C THR A 710 -0.24 19.60 -8.86
N ALA A 711 0.94 19.13 -9.23
CA ALA A 711 2.09 19.94 -9.63
C ALA A 711 2.88 19.23 -10.74
N GLN A 712 3.79 19.95 -11.41
CA GLN A 712 4.69 19.38 -12.42
C GLN A 712 6.05 19.09 -11.79
N THR A 713 6.72 18.02 -12.25
CA THR A 713 8.04 17.57 -11.73
C THR A 713 9.18 17.77 -12.74
N ALA A 714 8.87 18.27 -13.93
CA ALA A 714 9.83 18.72 -14.93
C ALA A 714 9.16 19.68 -15.95
N PRO A 715 9.93 20.52 -16.66
CA PRO A 715 9.37 21.45 -17.63
C PRO A 715 8.60 20.72 -18.72
N GLY A 716 7.30 21.03 -18.87
CA GLY A 716 6.43 20.38 -19.86
C GLY A 716 5.97 18.95 -19.52
N SER A 717 6.27 18.44 -18.32
CA SER A 717 5.76 17.16 -17.82
C SER A 717 4.25 17.21 -17.54
N ALA A 718 3.62 16.03 -17.50
CA ALA A 718 2.25 15.91 -17.02
C ALA A 718 2.18 16.26 -15.53
N SER A 719 1.13 16.95 -15.12
CA SER A 719 0.87 17.22 -13.71
C SER A 719 0.56 15.93 -12.96
N THR A 720 1.19 15.73 -11.80
CA THR A 720 0.95 14.59 -10.90
C THR A 720 0.37 15.07 -9.58
N PRO A 721 -0.44 14.25 -8.87
CA PRO A 721 -0.90 14.57 -7.52
C PRO A 721 0.26 14.88 -6.59
N VAL A 722 0.16 15.98 -5.84
CA VAL A 722 1.10 16.28 -4.75
C VAL A 722 0.99 15.18 -3.70
N GLN A 723 2.13 14.70 -3.20
CA GLN A 723 2.18 13.74 -2.09
C GLN A 723 2.32 14.49 -0.77
N PRO A 724 1.82 13.97 0.36
CA PRO A 724 2.14 14.55 1.66
C PRO A 724 3.65 14.61 1.89
N TYR A 725 4.13 15.68 2.53
CA TYR A 725 5.57 15.88 2.73
C TYR A 725 5.90 16.41 4.13
N TYR A 726 7.00 15.89 4.69
CA TYR A 726 7.52 16.31 5.98
C TYR A 726 8.20 17.68 5.89
N VAL A 727 7.95 18.50 6.91
CA VAL A 727 8.50 19.84 7.06
C VAL A 727 8.72 20.15 8.54
N LEU A 728 9.70 21.01 8.82
CA LEU A 728 9.96 21.51 10.17
C LEU A 728 9.71 23.02 10.18
N PHE A 729 8.58 23.44 10.74
CA PHE A 729 8.20 24.85 10.79
C PHE A 729 7.31 25.15 12.00
N ARG A 730 7.08 26.44 12.28
CA ARG A 730 6.20 26.88 13.36
C ARG A 730 4.75 27.00 12.88
N LEU A 731 3.84 26.18 13.42
CA LEU A 731 2.41 26.29 13.10
C LEU A 731 1.87 27.70 13.45
N PRO A 732 0.92 28.25 12.65
CA PRO A 732 0.30 29.53 12.95
C PRO A 732 -0.30 29.58 14.37
N GLY A 733 0.16 30.53 15.18
CA GLY A 733 -0.29 30.70 16.57
C GLY A 733 0.52 29.92 17.62
N GLU A 734 1.39 28.98 17.20
CA GLU A 734 2.30 28.25 18.10
C GLU A 734 3.61 29.02 18.32
N GLN A 735 4.33 28.71 19.40
CA GLN A 735 5.60 29.39 19.73
C GLN A 735 6.85 28.65 19.23
N ASN A 736 6.80 27.32 19.21
CA ASN A 736 7.94 26.47 18.88
C ASN A 736 7.77 25.86 17.49
N PRO A 737 8.87 25.64 16.74
CA PRO A 737 8.81 24.82 15.53
C PRO A 737 8.50 23.37 15.90
N GLU A 738 7.75 22.71 15.04
CA GLU A 738 7.38 21.29 15.16
C GLU A 738 7.64 20.60 13.82
N PHE A 739 7.93 19.31 13.90
CA PHE A 739 7.99 18.44 12.72
C PHE A 739 6.60 17.97 12.38
N LEU A 740 6.23 18.21 11.12
CA LEU A 740 4.87 18.12 10.64
C LEU A 740 4.86 17.34 9.33
N LEU A 741 3.80 16.58 9.12
CA LEU A 741 3.43 16.08 7.81
C LEU A 741 2.26 16.92 7.31
N ILE A 742 2.41 17.58 6.15
CA ILE A 742 1.40 18.52 5.66
C ILE A 742 0.88 18.19 4.28
N MET A 743 -0.35 18.65 4.01
CA MET A 743 -1.01 18.49 2.72
C MET A 743 -1.94 19.66 2.39
N PRO A 744 -1.73 20.39 1.27
CA PRO A 744 -2.69 21.39 0.78
C PRO A 744 -3.90 20.76 0.08
N PHE A 745 -5.01 21.50 0.02
CA PHE A 745 -6.25 21.14 -0.66
C PHE A 745 -6.71 22.23 -1.63
N THR A 746 -7.33 21.81 -2.72
CA THR A 746 -8.04 22.68 -3.67
C THR A 746 -9.51 22.31 -3.72
N PRO A 747 -10.46 23.20 -4.05
CA PRO A 747 -11.83 22.79 -4.32
C PRO A 747 -11.88 21.83 -5.51
N HIS A 748 -12.91 20.97 -5.54
CA HIS A 748 -13.11 20.05 -6.64
C HIS A 748 -13.10 20.76 -8.00
N LEU A 749 -12.31 20.26 -8.95
CA LEU A 749 -12.15 20.82 -10.32
C LEU A 749 -11.58 22.26 -10.37
N LYS A 750 -10.96 22.76 -9.30
CA LYS A 750 -10.29 24.07 -9.27
C LYS A 750 -8.84 23.92 -8.82
N ASN A 751 -8.03 24.93 -9.15
CA ASN A 751 -6.59 24.91 -8.86
C ASN A 751 -6.17 25.92 -7.77
N ASN A 752 -7.09 26.73 -7.25
CA ASN A 752 -6.82 27.65 -6.14
C ASN A 752 -6.93 26.91 -4.81
N MET A 753 -6.09 27.24 -3.84
CA MET A 753 -6.15 26.60 -2.52
C MET A 753 -7.40 27.04 -1.75
N VAL A 754 -7.90 26.12 -0.93
CA VAL A 754 -9.04 26.34 -0.01
C VAL A 754 -8.72 25.94 1.42
N SER A 755 -7.77 25.03 1.60
CA SER A 755 -7.37 24.55 2.92
C SER A 755 -5.99 23.91 2.85
N TRP A 756 -5.38 23.66 4.00
CA TRP A 756 -4.31 22.69 4.17
C TRP A 756 -4.44 22.02 5.53
N MET A 757 -3.87 20.83 5.66
CA MET A 757 -3.91 20.04 6.88
C MET A 757 -2.49 19.69 7.32
N ALA A 758 -2.25 19.74 8.63
CA ALA A 758 -1.03 19.28 9.28
C ALA A 758 -1.32 18.17 10.26
N ALA A 759 -0.47 17.14 10.25
CA ALA A 759 -0.34 16.18 11.32
C ALA A 759 0.93 16.48 12.13
N ARG A 760 0.80 16.56 13.45
CA ARG A 760 1.89 16.88 14.38
C ARG A 760 2.63 15.63 14.80
N ALA A 761 3.97 15.64 14.75
CA ALA A 761 4.80 14.48 15.07
C ALA A 761 5.56 14.60 16.41
N ASP A 762 5.45 15.73 17.12
CA ASP A 762 6.30 16.01 18.28
C ASP A 762 5.58 15.95 19.62
N GLY A 763 6.28 15.36 20.60
CA GLY A 763 5.93 15.41 22.01
C GLY A 763 4.51 14.92 22.32
N SER A 764 3.79 15.68 23.15
CA SER A 764 2.40 15.38 23.52
C SER A 764 1.40 15.58 22.39
N ASN A 765 1.79 16.29 21.33
CA ASN A 765 0.92 16.61 20.20
C ASN A 765 0.97 15.53 19.10
N TYR A 766 1.77 14.48 19.30
CA TYR A 766 1.90 13.38 18.34
C TYR A 766 0.53 12.84 17.92
N GLY A 767 0.27 12.83 16.60
CA GLY A 767 -0.97 12.31 16.02
C GLY A 767 -2.16 13.28 16.07
N GLU A 768 -1.96 14.52 16.53
CA GLU A 768 -2.98 15.57 16.42
C GLU A 768 -3.03 16.16 15.01
N TYR A 769 -4.24 16.46 14.55
CA TYR A 769 -4.48 17.05 13.23
C TYR A 769 -5.07 18.46 13.34
N VAL A 770 -4.54 19.37 12.53
CA VAL A 770 -5.05 20.74 12.40
C VAL A 770 -5.31 21.04 10.92
N SER A 771 -6.52 21.47 10.59
CA SER A 771 -6.90 21.94 9.26
C SER A 771 -7.08 23.45 9.27
N TYR A 772 -6.36 24.14 8.40
CA TYR A 772 -6.40 25.58 8.23
C TYR A 772 -7.23 25.95 7.01
N VAL A 773 -8.42 26.47 7.24
CA VAL A 773 -9.36 26.87 6.18
C VAL A 773 -9.06 28.29 5.71
N LEU A 774 -9.04 28.47 4.39
CA LEU A 774 -8.75 29.74 3.73
C LEU A 774 -10.03 30.54 3.44
N PRO A 775 -9.94 31.87 3.35
CA PRO A 775 -11.07 32.73 3.03
C PRO A 775 -11.70 32.41 1.67
N LYS A 776 -13.03 32.25 1.64
CA LYS A 776 -13.80 31.96 0.41
C LYS A 776 -13.97 33.19 -0.51
N ASP A 777 -13.70 34.40 -0.01
CA ASP A 777 -13.80 35.66 -0.74
C ASP A 777 -12.46 36.11 -1.38
N LYS A 778 -11.39 35.33 -1.23
CA LYS A 778 -10.07 35.58 -1.80
C LYS A 778 -9.60 34.40 -2.64
N VAL A 779 -8.82 34.69 -3.67
CA VAL A 779 -8.14 33.67 -4.47
C VAL A 779 -6.74 33.49 -3.90
N ILE A 780 -6.48 32.33 -3.32
CA ILE A 780 -5.14 31.91 -2.90
C ILE A 780 -4.63 30.92 -3.95
N PHE A 781 -3.45 31.17 -4.53
CA PHE A 781 -2.93 30.27 -5.56
C PHE A 781 -2.67 28.87 -5.00
N GLY A 782 -3.03 27.83 -5.74
CA GLY A 782 -2.62 26.47 -5.40
C GLY A 782 -1.36 26.01 -6.12
N PRO A 783 -0.81 24.84 -5.75
CA PRO A 783 0.44 24.31 -6.30
C PRO A 783 0.48 24.34 -7.84
N GLN A 784 -0.56 23.85 -8.51
CA GLN A 784 -0.62 23.86 -9.97
C GLN A 784 -0.59 25.26 -10.58
N GLN A 785 -1.23 26.25 -9.94
CA GLN A 785 -1.22 27.63 -10.44
C GLN A 785 0.16 28.26 -10.29
N VAL A 786 0.84 28.00 -9.17
CA VAL A 786 2.20 28.49 -8.94
C VAL A 786 3.18 27.83 -9.91
N ALA A 787 3.11 26.51 -10.09
CA ALA A 787 3.90 25.79 -11.09
C ALA A 787 3.70 26.36 -12.51
N ASN A 788 2.45 26.68 -12.89
CA ASN A 788 2.18 27.33 -14.17
C ASN A 788 2.80 28.72 -14.27
N ARG A 789 2.77 29.53 -13.19
CA ARG A 789 3.39 30.87 -13.16
C ARG A 789 4.91 30.77 -13.29
N ILE A 790 5.52 29.80 -12.61
CA ILE A 790 6.95 29.50 -12.71
C ILE A 790 7.31 29.19 -14.16
N ASN A 791 6.58 28.28 -14.81
CA ASN A 791 6.84 27.86 -16.18
C ASN A 791 6.52 28.94 -17.24
N GLN A 792 5.70 29.94 -16.90
CA GLN A 792 5.38 31.09 -17.74
C GLN A 792 6.34 32.27 -17.57
N ASP A 793 7.15 32.29 -16.51
CA ASP A 793 8.11 33.36 -16.31
C ASP A 793 9.13 33.38 -17.47
N PRO A 794 9.34 34.51 -18.17
CA PRO A 794 10.19 34.55 -19.35
C PRO A 794 11.66 34.18 -19.08
N VAL A 795 12.18 34.47 -17.88
CA VAL A 795 13.56 34.16 -17.52
C VAL A 795 13.68 32.66 -17.21
N ILE A 796 12.78 32.14 -16.38
CA ILE A 796 12.76 30.71 -16.02
C ILE A 796 12.53 29.86 -17.27
N SER A 797 11.52 30.20 -18.09
CA SER A 797 11.18 29.46 -19.30
C SER A 797 12.32 29.41 -20.32
N ARG A 798 13.03 30.54 -20.50
CA ARG A 798 14.24 30.59 -21.34
C ARG A 798 15.32 29.68 -20.78
N ASP A 799 15.61 29.79 -19.49
CA ASP A 799 16.69 29.03 -18.86
C ASP A 799 16.36 27.53 -18.84
N PHE A 800 15.12 27.14 -18.59
CA PHE A 800 14.65 25.76 -18.73
C PHE A 800 14.81 25.25 -20.15
N THR A 801 14.49 26.04 -21.17
CA THR A 801 14.71 25.66 -22.58
C THR A 801 16.20 25.47 -22.90
N LEU A 802 17.08 26.27 -22.29
CA LEU A 802 18.53 26.16 -22.48
C LEU A 802 19.15 25.00 -21.70
N PHE A 803 18.66 24.74 -20.49
CA PHE A 803 19.17 23.70 -19.59
C PHE A 803 18.56 22.32 -19.85
N HIS A 804 17.37 22.23 -20.44
CA HIS A 804 16.67 20.99 -20.74
C HIS A 804 16.82 20.65 -22.23
N GLY A 805 17.92 20.00 -22.59
CA GLY A 805 18.30 19.69 -23.98
C GLY A 805 19.16 18.44 -24.11
N THR A 806 19.96 18.34 -25.18
CA THR A 806 20.69 17.10 -25.53
C THR A 806 21.76 16.69 -24.50
N GLY A 807 22.36 17.65 -23.78
CA GLY A 807 23.44 17.39 -22.82
C GLY A 807 23.04 17.37 -21.35
N SER A 808 21.90 17.97 -21.01
CA SER A 808 21.41 18.10 -19.63
C SER A 808 19.89 18.12 -19.57
N THR A 809 19.34 17.65 -18.46
CA THR A 809 17.91 17.68 -18.16
C THR A 809 17.68 18.47 -16.89
N VAL A 810 16.74 19.40 -16.94
CA VAL A 810 16.17 20.04 -15.75
C VAL A 810 15.25 19.06 -15.04
N GLN A 811 15.45 18.88 -13.74
CA GLN A 811 14.51 18.23 -12.83
C GLN A 811 13.96 19.28 -11.87
N GLN A 812 12.63 19.37 -11.78
CA GLN A 812 11.97 20.22 -10.81
C GLN A 812 11.75 19.41 -9.54
N GLY A 813 12.10 19.99 -8.39
CA GLY A 813 11.77 19.42 -7.10
C GLY A 813 10.28 19.47 -6.78
N ASN A 814 9.93 18.94 -5.62
CA ASN A 814 8.60 19.03 -5.06
C ASN A 814 8.32 20.49 -4.70
N LEU A 815 7.23 21.03 -5.25
CA LEU A 815 6.74 22.36 -4.90
C LEU A 815 6.14 22.34 -3.48
N LEU A 816 6.91 22.82 -2.51
CA LEU A 816 6.49 22.88 -1.11
C LEU A 816 5.69 24.16 -0.86
N VAL A 817 4.59 24.04 -0.12
CA VAL A 817 3.72 25.16 0.27
C VAL A 817 3.85 25.35 1.77
N VAL A 818 4.64 26.35 2.18
CA VAL A 818 4.99 26.56 3.59
C VAL A 818 4.32 27.84 4.10
N PRO A 819 3.46 27.77 5.12
CA PRO A 819 2.87 28.96 5.73
C PRO A 819 3.91 29.71 6.56
N ILE A 820 4.04 31.02 6.38
CA ILE A 820 4.91 31.91 7.16
C ILE A 820 4.15 33.19 7.49
N GLY A 821 3.96 33.48 8.77
CA GLY A 821 3.12 34.59 9.22
C GLY A 821 1.68 34.41 8.72
N ASP A 822 1.14 35.40 7.99
CA ASP A 822 -0.19 35.37 7.36
C ASP A 822 -0.12 35.07 5.84
N SER A 823 1.01 34.52 5.37
CA SER A 823 1.34 34.38 3.94
C SER A 823 1.78 32.95 3.62
N PHE A 824 1.74 32.57 2.33
CA PHE A 824 2.34 31.32 1.85
C PHE A 824 3.64 31.61 1.10
N LEU A 825 4.69 30.88 1.47
CA LEU A 825 5.90 30.74 0.71
C LEU A 825 5.84 29.45 -0.11
N TYR A 826 5.87 29.59 -1.43
CA TYR A 826 6.03 28.46 -2.33
C TYR A 826 7.51 28.30 -2.64
N PHE A 827 8.04 27.11 -2.41
CA PHE A 827 9.46 26.82 -2.54
C PHE A 827 9.65 25.64 -3.49
N GLU A 828 10.53 25.78 -4.48
CA GLU A 828 10.83 24.73 -5.45
C GLU A 828 12.34 24.74 -5.80
N PRO A 829 13.08 23.67 -5.48
CA PRO A 829 14.47 23.54 -5.88
C PRO A 829 14.58 23.01 -7.32
N ILE A 830 15.62 23.44 -8.04
CA ILE A 830 15.86 23.03 -9.43
C ILE A 830 17.22 22.36 -9.55
N TYR A 831 17.20 21.14 -10.07
CA TYR A 831 18.39 20.33 -10.29
C TYR A 831 18.72 20.26 -11.78
N LEU A 832 20.01 20.31 -12.10
CA LEU A 832 20.51 19.92 -13.40
C LEU A 832 21.22 18.59 -13.31
N ARG A 833 20.94 17.72 -14.27
CA ARG A 833 21.57 16.42 -14.41
C ARG A 833 22.04 16.25 -15.85
N ALA A 834 23.20 15.63 -16.07
CA ALA A 834 23.61 15.22 -17.41
C ALA A 834 22.65 14.14 -17.97
N THR A 835 22.42 14.12 -19.28
CA THR A 835 21.57 13.10 -19.94
C THR A 835 22.15 11.69 -19.91
N SER A 836 23.42 11.54 -19.51
CA SER A 836 24.06 10.23 -19.37
C SER A 836 23.54 9.47 -18.15
N ALA A 837 23.65 8.13 -18.19
CA ALA A 837 23.28 7.28 -17.07
C ALA A 837 24.06 7.60 -15.77
N SER A 838 25.24 8.20 -15.89
CA SER A 838 26.10 8.63 -14.77
C SER A 838 25.98 10.13 -14.45
N GLY A 839 24.90 10.80 -14.90
CA GLY A 839 24.69 12.20 -14.58
C GLY A 839 24.41 12.38 -13.09
N LEU A 840 25.23 13.19 -12.42
CA LEU A 840 25.04 13.58 -11.02
C LEU A 840 24.07 14.77 -10.96
N PRO A 841 22.93 14.67 -10.23
CA PRO A 841 22.08 15.82 -10.01
C PRO A 841 22.78 16.87 -9.16
N GLU A 842 22.72 18.13 -9.59
CA GLU A 842 23.30 19.27 -8.89
C GLU A 842 22.23 20.33 -8.69
N LEU A 843 22.08 20.84 -7.46
CA LEU A 843 21.23 21.98 -7.18
C LEU A 843 21.80 23.21 -7.89
N LYS A 844 21.07 23.77 -8.85
CA LYS A 844 21.53 24.96 -9.59
C LYS A 844 20.76 26.21 -9.26
N LYS A 845 19.47 26.08 -8.96
CA LYS A 845 18.60 27.23 -8.73
C LYS A 845 17.58 26.94 -7.65
N VAL A 846 17.15 28.01 -6.99
CA VAL A 846 16.06 28.01 -6.04
C VAL A 846 14.98 28.96 -6.54
N ILE A 847 13.75 28.46 -6.60
CA ILE A 847 12.58 29.25 -6.91
C ILE A 847 11.81 29.50 -5.63
N LEU A 848 11.50 30.77 -5.38
CA LEU A 848 10.52 31.17 -4.38
C LEU A 848 9.38 31.92 -5.05
N ALA A 849 8.17 31.70 -4.59
CA ALA A 849 7.03 32.49 -5.01
C ALA A 849 6.13 32.83 -3.82
N ASP A 850 5.38 33.91 -3.98
CA ASP A 850 4.24 34.27 -3.12
C ASP A 850 3.01 34.60 -3.99
N GLN A 851 1.99 35.19 -3.39
CA GLN A 851 0.77 35.60 -4.11
C GLN A 851 1.02 36.70 -5.17
N VAL A 852 2.20 37.34 -5.22
CA VAL A 852 2.47 38.52 -6.07
C VAL A 852 3.56 38.23 -7.09
N GLN A 853 4.67 37.63 -6.69
CA GLN A 853 5.87 37.52 -7.52
C GLN A 853 6.52 36.12 -7.45
N VAL A 854 7.36 35.84 -8.45
CA VAL A 854 8.21 34.65 -8.54
C VAL A 854 9.65 35.14 -8.60
N VAL A 855 10.53 34.50 -7.84
CA VAL A 855 11.94 34.80 -7.70
C VAL A 855 12.73 33.55 -8.08
N TYR A 856 13.82 33.74 -8.82
CA TYR A 856 14.66 32.67 -9.35
C TYR A 856 16.13 33.06 -9.22
N THR A 857 16.84 32.42 -8.28
CA THR A 857 18.22 32.76 -7.91
C THR A 857 19.08 31.52 -7.68
N ASP A 858 20.38 31.72 -7.45
CA ASP A 858 21.35 30.63 -7.25
C ASP A 858 21.33 30.07 -5.83
N THR A 859 20.91 30.88 -4.85
CA THR A 859 20.88 30.48 -3.43
C THR A 859 19.54 30.84 -2.78
N LEU A 860 19.17 30.09 -1.74
CA LEU A 860 17.97 30.34 -0.95
C LEU A 860 18.00 31.73 -0.28
N GLN A 861 19.15 32.14 0.27
CA GLN A 861 19.27 33.46 0.90
C GLN A 861 19.03 34.60 -0.09
N GLN A 862 19.59 34.52 -1.31
CA GLN A 862 19.31 35.51 -2.36
C GLN A 862 17.84 35.51 -2.76
N ALA A 863 17.22 34.32 -2.85
CA ALA A 863 15.81 34.21 -3.20
C ALA A 863 14.94 34.92 -2.16
N ILE A 864 15.23 34.69 -0.87
CA ILE A 864 14.54 35.34 0.25
C ILE A 864 14.75 36.85 0.19
N ASP A 865 16.00 37.30 0.09
CA ASP A 865 16.34 38.73 0.07
C ASP A 865 15.67 39.49 -1.08
N GLN A 866 15.52 38.83 -2.24
CA GLN A 866 14.81 39.38 -3.40
C GLN A 866 13.28 39.31 -3.23
N LEU A 867 12.74 38.25 -2.61
CA LEU A 867 11.31 38.09 -2.38
C LEU A 867 10.78 39.10 -1.34
N VAL A 868 11.47 39.28 -0.22
CA VAL A 868 11.03 40.20 0.85
C VAL A 868 11.66 41.61 0.78
N GLY A 869 12.66 41.78 -0.10
CA GLY A 869 13.39 43.01 -0.33
C GLY A 869 14.50 43.33 0.70
N THR A 870 15.70 43.64 0.21
CA THR A 870 16.77 44.35 0.96
C THR A 870 17.06 45.77 0.47
N SER A 871 16.46 46.19 -0.64
CA SER A 871 16.65 47.53 -1.20
C SER A 871 15.48 48.42 -0.80
N THR A 872 15.76 49.64 -0.34
CA THR A 872 14.84 50.77 -0.51
C THR A 872 14.12 50.62 -1.84
N ALA A 873 12.79 50.71 -1.84
CA ALA A 873 12.07 51.01 -3.07
C ALA A 873 12.85 52.13 -3.78
N PRO A 874 13.12 52.04 -5.10
CA PRO A 874 13.42 53.26 -5.82
C PRO A 874 12.29 54.22 -5.44
N PRO A 875 12.59 55.47 -5.03
CA PRO A 875 11.53 56.43 -4.76
C PRO A 875 10.62 56.42 -5.98
N PRO A 876 9.29 56.59 -5.84
CA PRO A 876 8.40 56.64 -6.98
C PRO A 876 8.99 57.64 -7.95
N THR A 877 9.56 57.14 -9.04
CA THR A 877 9.99 57.96 -10.14
C THR A 877 8.69 58.41 -10.78
N ASN A 878 8.18 59.54 -10.30
CA ASN A 878 7.34 60.44 -11.08
C ASN A 878 8.17 60.86 -12.30
N ILE A 879 8.31 59.95 -13.25
CA ILE A 879 8.69 60.25 -14.62
C ILE A 879 7.38 60.12 -15.40
N PRO A 880 6.84 61.22 -15.95
CA PRO A 880 5.63 61.14 -16.76
C PRO A 880 5.90 60.21 -17.95
N PRO A 881 4.91 59.43 -18.42
CA PRO A 881 5.09 58.56 -19.56
C PRO A 881 5.60 59.36 -20.77
N PRO A 882 6.51 58.80 -21.60
CA PRO A 882 6.94 59.46 -22.81
C PRO A 882 5.72 59.69 -23.71
N VAL A 883 5.40 60.96 -23.95
CA VAL A 883 4.31 61.34 -24.86
C VAL A 883 4.76 61.04 -26.28
N ILE A 884 4.30 59.92 -26.83
CA ILE A 884 4.36 59.69 -28.28
C ILE A 884 3.38 60.70 -28.90
N THR A 885 3.89 61.73 -29.55
CA THR A 885 3.04 62.72 -30.20
C THR A 885 2.36 62.09 -31.43
N PRO A 886 1.16 62.56 -31.83
CA PRO A 886 0.51 62.09 -33.06
C PRO A 886 1.40 62.19 -34.31
N ALA A 887 2.35 63.13 -34.31
CA ALA A 887 3.35 63.28 -35.37
C ALA A 887 4.32 62.09 -35.45
N VAL A 888 4.77 61.55 -34.31
CA VAL A 888 5.65 60.36 -34.26
C VAL A 888 4.90 59.11 -34.69
N ILE A 889 3.61 58.97 -34.32
CA ILE A 889 2.77 57.86 -34.78
C ILE A 889 2.57 57.91 -36.29
N ALA A 890 2.29 59.10 -36.85
CA ALA A 890 2.16 59.28 -38.30
C ALA A 890 3.47 58.94 -39.02
N GLN A 891 4.62 59.31 -38.46
CA GLN A 891 5.93 59.00 -39.02
C GLN A 891 6.27 57.50 -38.98
N ILE A 892 5.90 56.81 -37.89
CA ILE A 892 6.04 55.35 -37.79
C ILE A 892 5.13 54.66 -38.81
N ALA A 893 3.87 55.08 -38.93
CA ALA A 893 2.93 54.51 -39.89
C ALA A 893 3.40 54.69 -41.35
N ASP A 894 3.96 55.87 -41.67
CA ASP A 894 4.53 56.15 -42.99
C ASP A 894 5.75 55.26 -43.29
N LEU A 895 6.68 55.13 -42.35
CA LEU A 895 7.85 54.25 -42.52
C LEU A 895 7.44 52.77 -42.66
N VAL A 896 6.42 52.31 -41.93
CA VAL A 896 5.88 50.95 -42.10
C VAL A 896 5.27 50.78 -43.50
N SER A 897 4.55 51.78 -44.00
CA SER A 897 3.99 51.76 -45.36
C SER A 897 5.11 51.70 -46.42
N GLN A 898 6.15 52.52 -46.27
CA GLN A 898 7.31 52.52 -47.17
C GLN A 898 8.07 51.19 -47.13
N ALA A 899 8.29 50.62 -45.94
CA ALA A 899 8.92 49.31 -45.80
C ALA A 899 8.15 48.21 -46.53
N ASN A 900 6.82 48.19 -46.39
CA ASN A 900 5.96 47.22 -47.07
C ASN A 900 5.98 47.39 -48.59
N LEU A 901 6.04 48.64 -49.08
CA LEU A 901 6.11 48.93 -50.52
C LEU A 901 7.43 48.43 -51.12
N HIS A 902 8.56 48.71 -50.47
CA HIS A 902 9.87 48.23 -50.91
C HIS A 902 10.01 46.71 -50.78
N TYR A 903 9.43 46.12 -49.73
CA TYR A 903 9.39 44.66 -49.59
C TYR A 903 8.57 43.99 -50.69
N ALA A 904 7.41 44.55 -51.05
CA ALA A 904 6.59 44.03 -52.16
C ALA A 904 7.31 44.18 -53.52
N ALA A 905 7.99 45.29 -53.76
CA ALA A 905 8.80 45.51 -54.96
C ALA A 905 9.99 44.53 -55.04
N ALA A 906 10.68 44.29 -53.92
CA ALA A 906 11.72 43.28 -53.82
C ALA A 906 11.16 41.89 -54.18
N TYR A 907 10.00 41.52 -53.60
CA TYR A 907 9.39 40.22 -53.84
C TYR A 907 8.94 40.04 -55.30
N ALA A 908 8.44 41.10 -55.94
CA ALA A 908 8.09 41.10 -57.35
C ALA A 908 9.34 40.91 -58.24
N ALA A 909 10.44 41.61 -57.94
CA ALA A 909 11.72 41.47 -58.64
C ALA A 909 12.33 40.06 -58.48
N LEU A 910 12.21 39.48 -57.29
CA LEU A 910 12.61 38.10 -57.03
C LEU A 910 11.81 37.12 -57.89
N LYS A 911 10.50 37.34 -58.04
CA LYS A 911 9.61 36.50 -58.86
C LYS A 911 9.93 36.58 -60.35
N SER A 912 10.42 37.72 -60.84
CA SER A 912 10.86 37.89 -62.24
C SER A 912 12.33 37.49 -62.47
N GLY A 913 13.04 37.01 -61.44
CA GLY A 913 14.45 36.62 -61.53
C GLY A 913 15.44 37.79 -61.59
N ASP A 914 15.00 39.02 -61.31
CA ASP A 914 15.86 40.21 -61.27
C ASP A 914 16.47 40.36 -59.87
N LEU A 915 17.55 39.61 -59.65
CA LEU A 915 18.26 39.57 -58.36
C LEU A 915 18.93 40.90 -58.00
N THR A 916 19.29 41.72 -58.99
CA THR A 916 19.92 43.02 -58.77
C THR A 916 18.92 44.00 -58.16
N THR A 917 17.72 44.07 -58.74
CA THR A 917 16.65 44.92 -58.21
C THR A 917 16.18 44.41 -56.84
N TYR A 918 16.03 43.09 -56.66
CA TYR A 918 15.71 42.49 -55.35
C TYR A 918 16.69 42.93 -54.25
N ALA A 919 18.00 42.80 -54.49
CA ALA A 919 19.01 43.18 -53.52
C ALA A 919 18.94 44.68 -53.18
N SER A 920 18.74 45.53 -54.18
CA SER A 920 18.63 46.98 -53.97
C SER A 920 17.40 47.38 -53.16
N GLU A 921 16.26 46.73 -53.37
CA GLU A 921 15.01 47.00 -52.66
C GLU A 921 15.08 46.49 -51.21
N MET A 922 15.70 45.33 -50.97
CA MET A 922 15.92 44.80 -49.62
C MET A 922 16.86 45.66 -48.76
N VAL A 923 17.85 46.33 -49.38
CA VAL A 923 18.69 47.33 -48.67
C VAL A 923 17.83 48.49 -48.17
N LYS A 924 16.93 49.02 -49.00
CA LYS A 924 16.01 50.10 -48.61
C LYS A 924 15.09 49.67 -47.46
N VAL A 925 14.56 48.44 -47.50
CA VAL A 925 13.79 47.87 -46.37
C VAL A 925 14.63 47.86 -45.10
N GLY A 926 15.87 47.38 -45.17
CA GLY A 926 16.79 47.36 -44.03
C GLY A 926 17.06 48.75 -43.44
N ASP A 927 17.22 49.76 -44.28
CA ASP A 927 17.44 51.15 -43.84
C ASP A 927 16.20 51.76 -43.19
N ILE A 928 15.00 51.48 -43.73
CA ILE A 928 13.73 51.92 -43.14
C ILE A 928 13.49 51.24 -41.78
N LEU A 929 13.82 49.96 -41.65
CA LEU A 929 13.72 49.24 -40.38
C LEU A 929 14.66 49.83 -39.31
N LYS A 930 15.86 50.28 -39.70
CA LYS A 930 16.75 51.01 -38.78
C LYS A 930 16.15 52.35 -38.34
N GLN A 931 15.48 53.08 -39.24
CA GLN A 931 14.79 54.33 -38.89
C GLN A 931 13.59 54.08 -37.95
N LEU A 932 12.84 52.99 -38.17
CA LEU A 932 11.80 52.56 -37.23
C LEU A 932 12.40 52.20 -35.86
N GLN A 933 13.56 51.54 -35.86
CA GLN A 933 14.25 51.17 -34.65
C GLN A 933 14.77 52.39 -33.88
N THR A 934 15.25 53.46 -34.53
CA THR A 934 15.66 54.69 -33.83
C THR A 934 14.45 55.44 -33.25
N LEU A 935 13.34 55.52 -33.98
CA LEU A 935 12.11 56.15 -33.50
C LEU A 935 11.48 55.40 -32.31
N THR A 936 11.65 54.08 -32.24
CA THR A 936 11.14 53.24 -31.16
C THR A 936 12.14 53.01 -30.01
N ALA A 937 13.45 53.06 -30.27
CA ALA A 937 14.51 52.90 -29.27
C ALA A 937 14.77 54.16 -28.43
N THR A 938 14.27 55.33 -28.83
CA THR A 938 14.24 56.52 -27.95
C THR A 938 13.28 56.32 -26.75
N ALA A 939 12.53 55.22 -26.70
CA ALA A 939 11.76 54.78 -25.53
C ALA A 939 12.53 53.82 -24.59
N LYS A 940 13.79 53.47 -24.89
CA LYS A 940 14.58 52.55 -24.04
C LYS A 940 16.10 52.74 -24.23
N ALA A 941 16.73 53.66 -23.48
CA ALA A 941 18.15 53.54 -23.13
C ALA A 941 18.59 54.53 -22.02
N THR A 942 19.15 53.99 -20.94
CA THR A 942 20.12 54.66 -20.06
C THR A 942 21.49 54.03 -20.33
N PRO A 943 22.59 54.79 -20.53
CA PRO A 943 23.89 54.22 -20.86
C PRO A 943 24.67 53.75 -19.61
N SER A 944 25.39 52.64 -19.76
CA SER A 944 26.31 52.06 -18.77
C SER A 944 27.69 52.75 -18.81
N PRO A 945 28.46 52.88 -17.70
CA PRO A 945 29.73 53.61 -17.68
C PRO A 945 30.93 52.74 -18.10
N SER A 946 31.84 53.32 -18.88
CA SER A 946 33.09 52.70 -19.37
C SER A 946 34.20 52.61 -18.30
N PRO A 947 35.14 51.64 -18.41
CA PRO A 947 36.25 51.47 -17.46
C PRO A 947 37.49 52.32 -17.78
N LYS A 948 38.23 52.72 -16.74
CA LYS A 948 39.53 53.44 -16.81
C LYS A 948 40.70 52.48 -17.03
N ALA A 949 41.65 52.88 -17.88
CA ALA A 949 42.91 52.18 -18.14
C ALA A 949 44.04 52.57 -17.17
N SER A 950 44.97 51.64 -16.92
CA SER A 950 46.28 51.87 -16.28
C SER A 950 47.42 51.79 -17.33
N PRO A 951 48.55 52.51 -17.17
CA PRO A 951 49.54 52.67 -18.23
C PRO A 951 50.70 51.64 -18.17
N SER A 952 51.18 51.23 -19.34
CA SER A 952 52.28 50.27 -19.59
C SER A 952 53.68 50.93 -19.50
N PRO A 953 54.77 50.13 -19.63
CA PRO A 953 55.25 49.66 -20.94
C PRO A 953 55.06 48.16 -21.21
#